data_AF-A0A929EXL8-F1
#
_entry.id   AF-A0A929EXL8-F1
#
_cell.length_a   1.000
_cell.length_b   1.000
_cell.length_c   1.000
_cell.angle_alpha   90.00
_cell.angle_beta   90.00
_cell.angle_gamma   90.00
#
_symmetry.space_group_name_H-M   'P 1'
#
loop_
_entity.id
_entity.type
_entity.pdbx_description
1 polymer ?
#
loop_
_entity_poly.entity_id
_entity_poly.type
_entity_poly.pdbx_seq_one_letter_code
_entity_poly.pdbx_strand_id
1 'polypeptide(L)'
;MNKGNLLTLGAVSLCSCALLTAQGLRAEEEMVVTGDVWVAVQNLDVDGDAAGVEKYRDGLDDSAAVEQFDLWGSKDAFYFSLEGRDLGQKDQSLFGEVGKYGQYKLKASWDEVPRNYADGTYAGTLTSGGYWAIPNVIQGILEQNFTPLDQQPSAANQRVLQNFLLTANKINLEQQRETGALELMFSPVQNMDISAGYARQTKEGMRVFSTGSYRRDKLGAENFGGVGENFRLYGQEVPGLIDNETQTFDLGLDYSRDNWFIDFNYRYVDFANNQGAVTWDNPLLLVGQDNEQGGSPINRLDQAPDYESDTFSFTGGITGLPLRSRFTATFSRDQITQDDDFLAYTVNTAVLDADRNVAATRALPASNLDGDVETTFVNLVLNSSPLPRTTVNLRYKSYDYANDSKRIDWDGWVRIAETDWKEADYVNRVPEYKKTTIALDGTYRFGRRIKLKAEIAQLEVDRNDHRAADNTEDSYGATLRILAADWALLRFGYRYQDRTIDGEYIAEIEQSHGWEETHMFDMAERERTTLDAYLGLDPLENLSIGFSMTYHEDEYDKKVYGLHDAESLLMGIDFNYWLSDSLQFSAYYSWEDRDSTQLNRTKSDNTGNGAFEVPENDWATDLGDTTDALGFALDATLIPEKLTMELSLNYSMGEATFDTRNTNYVAGITTTSATAYPWSDVESEMTEFKAELDYHWTDQLTTGFRYYYSKFDLDDFAVDNVSTYNGNPVGAQGNASSHFIFMDANHNDYDAHFVALTLAYAFN
;
A
#
# COMPACT_ATOMS: atom_id res chain seq x y z
N MET A 1 -22.36 -23.52 14.63
CA MET A 1 -23.33 -22.45 14.31
C MET A 1 -22.50 -21.30 13.80
N ASN A 2 -22.53 -21.02 12.49
CA ASN A 2 -21.67 -20.00 11.87
C ASN A 2 -21.99 -18.61 12.44
N LYS A 3 -20.95 -17.77 12.63
CA LYS A 3 -21.06 -16.37 13.06
C LYS A 3 -22.09 -15.59 12.22
N GLY A 4 -22.19 -15.88 10.92
CA GLY A 4 -23.19 -15.31 10.02
C GLY A 4 -24.64 -15.46 10.51
N ASN A 5 -25.06 -16.65 10.99
CA ASN A 5 -26.45 -16.86 11.44
C ASN A 5 -26.81 -16.08 12.73
N LEU A 6 -25.82 -15.74 13.57
CA LEU A 6 -26.04 -14.89 14.76
C LEU A 6 -26.12 -13.41 14.39
N LEU A 7 -25.39 -12.99 13.36
CA LEU A 7 -25.40 -11.63 12.83
C LEU A 7 -26.63 -11.34 11.98
N THR A 8 -27.12 -12.29 11.15
CA THR A 8 -28.40 -12.12 10.44
C THR A 8 -29.58 -12.02 11.43
N LEU A 9 -29.56 -12.76 12.54
CA LEU A 9 -30.53 -12.62 13.63
C LEU A 9 -30.38 -11.30 14.40
N GLY A 10 -29.15 -10.77 14.49
CA GLY A 10 -28.81 -9.46 15.04
C GLY A 10 -29.28 -8.31 14.17
N ALA A 11 -29.06 -8.36 12.85
CA ALA A 11 -29.52 -7.40 11.85
C ALA A 11 -31.04 -7.43 11.69
N VAL A 12 -31.67 -8.61 11.66
CA VAL A 12 -33.14 -8.74 11.70
C VAL A 12 -33.68 -8.25 13.04
N SER A 13 -32.99 -8.46 14.17
CA SER A 13 -33.39 -7.86 15.46
C SER A 13 -33.17 -6.36 15.51
N LEU A 14 -32.14 -5.81 14.87
CA LEU A 14 -31.86 -4.39 14.75
C LEU A 14 -32.89 -3.72 13.85
N CYS A 15 -33.21 -4.29 12.69
CA CYS A 15 -34.30 -3.85 11.82
C CYS A 15 -35.66 -3.98 12.51
N SER A 16 -35.91 -5.08 13.25
CA SER A 16 -37.15 -5.25 14.02
C SER A 16 -37.23 -4.27 15.20
N CYS A 17 -36.13 -4.04 15.90
CA CYS A 17 -36.03 -3.06 16.98
C CYS A 17 -36.15 -1.65 16.44
N ALA A 18 -35.55 -1.33 15.28
CA ALA A 18 -35.65 -0.06 14.59
C ALA A 18 -37.08 0.20 14.11
N LEU A 19 -37.75 -0.81 13.53
CA LEU A 19 -39.17 -0.76 13.16
C LEU A 19 -40.05 -0.61 14.41
N LEU A 20 -39.74 -1.28 15.51
CA LEU A 20 -40.48 -1.20 16.78
C LEU A 20 -40.19 0.11 17.55
N THR A 21 -38.99 0.66 17.49
CA THR A 21 -38.62 1.97 18.06
C THR A 21 -39.13 3.08 17.19
N ALA A 22 -39.17 2.95 15.86
CA ALA A 22 -39.83 3.91 14.98
C ALA A 22 -41.34 3.92 15.23
N GLN A 23 -41.97 2.75 15.45
CA GLN A 23 -43.37 2.66 15.87
C GLN A 23 -43.60 3.19 17.30
N GLY A 24 -42.67 2.95 18.23
CA GLY A 24 -42.73 3.43 19.62
C GLY A 24 -42.49 4.93 19.76
N LEU A 25 -41.54 5.49 19.01
CA LEU A 25 -41.24 6.93 18.93
C LEU A 25 -42.38 7.68 18.23
N ARG A 26 -42.98 7.09 17.18
CA ARG A 26 -44.23 7.60 16.56
C ARG A 26 -45.43 7.57 17.52
N ALA A 27 -45.43 6.67 18.50
CA ALA A 27 -46.54 6.52 19.44
C ALA A 27 -46.53 7.53 20.60
N GLU A 28 -45.39 8.20 20.86
CA GLU A 28 -45.31 9.19 21.95
C GLU A 28 -45.07 10.64 21.52
N GLU A 29 -44.63 11.00 20.30
CA GLU A 29 -44.53 12.43 19.90
C GLU A 29 -44.26 12.60 18.37
N GLU A 30 -44.53 13.80 17.80
CA GLU A 30 -44.44 14.22 16.38
C GLU A 30 -43.04 14.07 15.68
N MET A 31 -42.40 12.92 15.75
CA MET A 31 -41.11 12.67 15.10
C MET A 31 -41.30 12.19 13.66
N VAL A 32 -40.67 12.88 12.70
CA VAL A 32 -40.61 12.42 11.31
C VAL A 32 -39.50 11.39 11.21
N VAL A 33 -39.83 10.21 10.69
CA VAL A 33 -38.89 9.09 10.50
C VAL A 33 -39.05 8.60 9.08
N THR A 34 -37.94 8.59 8.33
CA THR A 34 -37.86 8.13 6.95
C THR A 34 -36.70 7.16 6.82
N GLY A 35 -36.71 6.32 5.79
CA GLY A 35 -35.60 5.44 5.52
C GLY A 35 -35.96 4.38 4.49
N ASP A 36 -35.01 3.52 4.20
CA ASP A 36 -35.18 2.42 3.28
C ASP A 36 -34.28 1.24 3.63
N VAL A 37 -34.62 0.09 3.09
CA VAL A 37 -33.84 -1.14 3.24
C VAL A 37 -33.82 -1.86 1.90
N TRP A 38 -32.63 -2.23 1.46
CA TRP A 38 -32.37 -3.03 0.27
C TRP A 38 -31.88 -4.39 0.70
N VAL A 39 -32.60 -5.43 0.29
CA VAL A 39 -32.18 -6.81 0.48
C VAL A 39 -31.92 -7.44 -0.87
N ALA A 40 -30.89 -8.27 -0.95
CA ALA A 40 -30.51 -8.94 -2.17
C ALA A 40 -30.36 -10.44 -1.95
N VAL A 41 -30.69 -11.19 -2.99
CA VAL A 41 -30.31 -12.60 -3.13
C VAL A 41 -29.37 -12.68 -4.32
N GLN A 42 -28.19 -13.25 -4.08
CA GLN A 42 -27.04 -13.13 -4.94
C GLN A 42 -26.51 -14.51 -5.34
N ASN A 43 -25.84 -14.57 -6.48
CA ASN A 43 -25.15 -15.75 -6.99
C ASN A 43 -23.91 -15.32 -7.76
N LEU A 44 -22.79 -16.00 -7.51
CA LEU A 44 -21.54 -15.84 -8.23
C LEU A 44 -21.15 -17.17 -8.90
N ASP A 45 -20.78 -17.09 -10.16
CA ASP A 45 -20.13 -18.16 -10.91
C ASP A 45 -18.73 -17.68 -11.33
N VAL A 46 -17.69 -18.44 -11.00
CA VAL A 46 -16.30 -18.10 -11.35
C VAL A 46 -15.64 -19.30 -12.01
N ASP A 47 -15.02 -19.07 -13.16
CA ASP A 47 -14.00 -19.94 -13.75
C ASP A 47 -12.63 -19.33 -13.47
N GLY A 48 -11.71 -20.06 -12.85
CA GLY A 48 -10.38 -19.54 -12.47
C GLY A 48 -10.25 -19.11 -11.00
N ASP A 49 -9.47 -18.05 -10.72
CA ASP A 49 -9.14 -17.58 -9.37
C ASP A 49 -10.29 -16.81 -8.69
N ALA A 50 -11.10 -17.52 -7.91
CA ALA A 50 -12.17 -16.92 -7.10
C ALA A 50 -11.68 -15.91 -6.06
N ALA A 51 -10.49 -16.10 -5.47
CA ALA A 51 -9.95 -15.16 -4.48
C ALA A 51 -9.55 -13.82 -5.12
N GLY A 52 -9.24 -13.82 -6.43
CA GLY A 52 -8.98 -12.62 -7.22
C GLY A 52 -10.22 -11.72 -7.36
N VAL A 53 -11.40 -12.31 -7.56
CA VAL A 53 -12.68 -11.59 -7.72
C VAL A 53 -13.01 -10.73 -6.48
N GLU A 54 -12.76 -11.30 -5.30
CA GLU A 54 -13.08 -10.73 -4.00
C GLU A 54 -11.82 -10.24 -3.25
N LYS A 55 -10.75 -9.87 -3.94
CA LYS A 55 -9.46 -9.50 -3.30
C LYS A 55 -9.57 -8.44 -2.20
N TYR A 56 -10.47 -7.47 -2.34
CA TYR A 56 -10.68 -6.34 -1.40
C TYR A 56 -12.16 -6.13 -1.00
N ARG A 57 -13.01 -7.14 -1.17
CA ARG A 57 -14.46 -7.09 -0.88
C ARG A 57 -14.97 -8.47 -0.51
N ASP A 58 -16.20 -8.56 -0.05
CA ASP A 58 -16.94 -9.82 0.15
C ASP A 58 -18.32 -9.70 -0.50
N GLY A 59 -19.10 -10.77 -0.45
CA GLY A 59 -20.52 -10.71 -0.81
C GLY A 59 -20.84 -10.93 -2.28
N LEU A 60 -19.85 -11.12 -3.16
CA LEU A 60 -20.07 -11.73 -4.47
C LEU A 60 -20.15 -13.25 -4.25
N ASP A 61 -21.09 -13.73 -3.44
CA ASP A 61 -21.22 -15.14 -3.12
C ASP A 61 -22.68 -15.62 -3.16
N ASP A 62 -22.89 -16.92 -2.97
CA ASP A 62 -24.23 -17.52 -2.91
C ASP A 62 -24.92 -17.20 -1.57
N SER A 63 -25.31 -15.94 -1.39
CA SER A 63 -25.87 -15.46 -0.12
C SER A 63 -27.10 -14.56 -0.27
N ALA A 64 -27.66 -14.22 0.88
CA ALA A 64 -28.65 -13.17 1.01
C ALA A 64 -28.09 -12.11 1.96
N ALA A 65 -28.07 -10.87 1.51
CA ALA A 65 -27.47 -9.76 2.24
C ALA A 65 -28.42 -8.57 2.30
N VAL A 66 -28.19 -7.69 3.28
CA VAL A 66 -28.79 -6.35 3.29
C VAL A 66 -27.75 -5.42 2.68
N GLU A 67 -27.86 -5.16 1.38
CA GLU A 67 -26.93 -4.29 0.64
C GLU A 67 -26.90 -2.88 1.26
N GLN A 68 -28.06 -2.38 1.66
CA GLN A 68 -28.20 -1.05 2.20
C GLN A 68 -29.34 -0.99 3.21
N PHE A 69 -29.12 -0.26 4.29
CA PHE A 69 -30.12 0.09 5.28
C PHE A 69 -29.89 1.54 5.69
N ASP A 70 -30.92 2.37 5.54
CA ASP A 70 -30.88 3.76 5.96
C ASP A 70 -32.09 4.08 6.80
N LEU A 71 -31.86 4.78 7.90
CA LEU A 71 -32.89 5.26 8.80
C LEU A 71 -32.50 6.63 9.31
N TRP A 72 -33.39 7.59 9.11
CA TRP A 72 -33.22 8.94 9.59
C TRP A 72 -34.47 9.40 10.32
N GLY A 73 -34.30 10.18 11.39
CA GLY A 73 -35.42 10.84 12.02
C GLY A 73 -35.04 12.14 12.69
N SER A 74 -36.00 13.06 12.75
CA SER A 74 -35.81 14.34 13.43
C SER A 74 -37.08 14.85 14.09
N LYS A 75 -36.87 15.65 15.14
CA LYS A 75 -37.89 16.44 15.81
C LYS A 75 -37.24 17.69 16.41
N ASP A 76 -37.74 18.86 16.04
CA ASP A 76 -37.15 20.15 16.41
C ASP A 76 -35.66 20.21 16.08
N ALA A 77 -34.79 20.32 17.10
CA ALA A 77 -33.35 20.30 16.95
C ALA A 77 -32.74 18.91 17.17
N PHE A 78 -33.51 17.92 17.63
CA PHE A 78 -33.05 16.56 17.84
C PHE A 78 -33.09 15.77 16.54
N TYR A 79 -32.10 14.91 16.32
CA TYR A 79 -32.05 14.03 15.17
C TYR A 79 -31.29 12.74 15.49
N PHE A 80 -31.50 11.73 14.65
CA PHE A 80 -30.66 10.55 14.57
C PHE A 80 -30.57 10.05 13.13
N SER A 81 -29.49 9.35 12.82
CA SER A 81 -29.33 8.54 11.62
C SER A 81 -28.70 7.20 11.96
N LEU A 82 -29.05 6.17 11.20
CA LEU A 82 -28.44 4.86 11.23
C LEU A 82 -28.34 4.37 9.79
N GLU A 83 -27.13 4.09 9.35
CA GLU A 83 -26.78 3.65 8.01
C GLU A 83 -26.05 2.32 8.15
N GLY A 84 -26.36 1.37 7.29
CA GLY A 84 -25.71 0.07 7.22
C GLY A 84 -25.51 -0.34 5.77
N ARG A 85 -24.37 -0.93 5.45
CA ARG A 85 -24.07 -1.47 4.13
C ARG A 85 -23.56 -2.88 4.26
N ASP A 86 -23.94 -3.71 3.29
CA ASP A 86 -23.41 -5.07 3.13
C ASP A 86 -23.55 -5.90 4.42
N LEU A 87 -24.63 -5.68 5.18
CA LEU A 87 -24.75 -6.23 6.53
C LEU A 87 -24.82 -7.76 6.50
N GLY A 88 -23.91 -8.38 7.24
CA GLY A 88 -23.74 -9.84 7.28
C GLY A 88 -22.65 -10.39 6.36
N GLN A 89 -22.01 -9.54 5.56
CA GLN A 89 -20.80 -9.84 4.79
C GLN A 89 -19.55 -9.44 5.60
N LYS A 90 -18.36 -9.90 5.19
CA LYS A 90 -17.07 -9.60 5.83
C LYS A 90 -16.55 -8.19 5.53
N ASP A 91 -17.22 -7.43 4.66
CA ASP A 91 -16.97 -6.03 4.37
C ASP A 91 -18.11 -5.10 4.85
N GLN A 92 -18.91 -5.59 5.80
CA GLN A 92 -20.03 -4.82 6.34
C GLN A 92 -19.58 -3.50 7.00
N SER A 93 -20.41 -2.48 6.86
CA SER A 93 -20.25 -1.22 7.59
C SER A 93 -21.55 -0.78 8.26
N LEU A 94 -21.44 -0.19 9.44
CA LEU A 94 -22.54 0.37 10.21
C LEU A 94 -22.11 1.73 10.77
N PHE A 95 -22.95 2.74 10.55
CA PHE A 95 -22.74 4.09 11.06
C PHE A 95 -24.01 4.59 11.74
N GLY A 96 -23.88 5.06 12.99
CA GLY A 96 -24.97 5.66 13.74
C GLY A 96 -24.60 7.03 14.26
N GLU A 97 -25.50 7.99 14.13
CA GLU A 97 -25.36 9.32 14.71
C GLU A 97 -26.63 9.70 15.48
N VAL A 98 -26.48 10.30 16.66
CA VAL A 98 -27.59 10.89 17.42
C VAL A 98 -27.16 12.19 18.06
N GLY A 99 -28.03 13.20 18.03
CA GLY A 99 -27.63 14.49 18.52
C GLY A 99 -28.73 15.53 18.60
N LYS A 100 -28.32 16.71 19.02
CA LYS A 100 -29.12 17.92 18.96
C LYS A 100 -28.30 19.02 18.29
N TYR A 101 -28.81 19.55 17.18
CA TYR A 101 -28.11 20.54 16.37
C TYR A 101 -27.58 21.70 17.21
N GLY A 102 -26.27 21.96 17.07
CA GLY A 102 -25.55 23.02 17.78
C GLY A 102 -25.38 22.81 19.29
N GLN A 103 -25.61 21.60 19.82
CA GLN A 103 -25.41 21.29 21.24
C GLN A 103 -24.54 20.06 21.45
N TYR A 104 -24.89 18.92 20.87
CA TYR A 104 -24.09 17.70 20.99
C TYR A 104 -24.38 16.73 19.85
N LYS A 105 -23.42 15.84 19.60
CA LYS A 105 -23.49 14.77 18.62
C LYS A 105 -22.70 13.58 19.16
N LEU A 106 -23.30 12.39 19.13
CA LEU A 106 -22.65 11.13 19.40
C LEU A 106 -22.65 10.33 18.10
N LYS A 107 -21.48 9.87 17.67
CA LYS A 107 -21.32 8.94 16.55
C LYS A 107 -20.81 7.61 17.05
N ALA A 108 -21.28 6.52 16.45
CA ALA A 108 -20.71 5.20 16.58
C ALA A 108 -20.54 4.61 15.18
N SER A 109 -19.41 3.95 14.93
CA SER A 109 -19.17 3.25 13.67
C SER A 109 -18.58 1.87 13.90
N TRP A 110 -18.89 0.97 12.98
CA TRP A 110 -18.30 -0.35 12.85
C TRP A 110 -18.00 -0.58 11.37
N ASP A 111 -16.76 -0.92 11.04
CA ASP A 111 -16.29 -1.09 9.67
C ASP A 111 -15.44 -2.36 9.59
N GLU A 112 -15.74 -3.20 8.61
CA GLU A 112 -15.02 -4.44 8.34
C GLU A 112 -14.43 -4.39 6.94
N VAL A 113 -13.17 -4.82 6.78
CA VAL A 113 -12.48 -4.85 5.49
C VAL A 113 -11.70 -6.15 5.35
N PRO A 114 -12.09 -7.05 4.43
CA PRO A 114 -11.36 -8.26 4.15
C PRO A 114 -10.21 -7.99 3.17
N ARG A 115 -9.23 -8.88 3.18
CA ARG A 115 -8.24 -9.02 2.11
C ARG A 115 -8.03 -10.49 1.83
N ASN A 116 -8.57 -10.94 0.70
CA ASN A 116 -8.47 -12.32 0.24
C ASN A 116 -7.21 -12.50 -0.61
N TYR A 117 -6.48 -13.57 -0.35
CA TYR A 117 -5.34 -14.02 -1.15
C TYR A 117 -5.66 -15.39 -1.74
N ALA A 118 -4.91 -15.81 -2.76
CA ALA A 118 -5.03 -17.18 -3.25
C ALA A 118 -4.57 -18.21 -2.20
N ASP A 119 -5.18 -19.38 -2.21
CA ASP A 119 -4.85 -20.49 -1.30
C ASP A 119 -3.43 -21.02 -1.55
N GLY A 120 -2.60 -21.04 -0.51
CA GLY A 120 -1.24 -21.57 -0.60
C GLY A 120 -1.11 -23.03 -0.18
N THR A 121 -0.24 -23.79 -0.82
CA THR A 121 0.18 -25.12 -0.35
C THR A 121 1.24 -24.98 0.74
N TYR A 122 1.05 -25.64 1.89
CA TYR A 122 2.05 -25.65 2.95
C TYR A 122 2.23 -27.02 3.60
N ALA A 123 3.49 -27.38 3.83
CA ALA A 123 3.93 -28.67 4.38
C ALA A 123 3.58 -28.86 5.85
N GLY A 124 3.54 -27.76 6.61
CA GLY A 124 3.36 -27.79 8.06
C GLY A 124 1.90 -27.75 8.50
N THR A 125 1.73 -27.87 9.81
CA THR A 125 0.46 -27.69 10.51
C THR A 125 0.65 -26.70 11.65
N LEU A 126 -0.31 -25.80 11.82
CA LEU A 126 -0.27 -24.81 12.88
C LEU A 126 -0.56 -25.50 14.22
N THR A 127 0.38 -25.38 15.15
CA THR A 127 0.19 -25.83 16.53
C THR A 127 -0.54 -24.76 17.34
N SER A 128 -1.08 -25.13 18.51
CA SER A 128 -1.77 -24.19 19.40
C SER A 128 -0.89 -23.05 19.94
N GLY A 129 0.43 -23.14 19.78
CA GLY A 129 1.38 -22.13 20.23
C GLY A 129 1.87 -21.18 19.13
N GLY A 130 1.21 -21.12 17.96
CA GLY A 130 1.62 -20.22 16.87
C GLY A 130 2.82 -20.72 16.06
N TYR A 131 3.22 -21.98 16.25
CA TYR A 131 4.35 -22.60 15.57
C TYR A 131 3.89 -23.55 14.47
N TRP A 132 4.47 -23.41 13.28
CA TRP A 132 4.22 -24.25 12.12
C TRP A 132 5.12 -25.49 12.13
N ALA A 133 4.55 -26.63 12.52
CA ALA A 133 5.27 -27.88 12.72
C ALA A 133 5.15 -28.81 11.51
N ILE A 134 6.23 -29.50 11.17
CA ILE A 134 6.26 -30.60 10.20
C ILE A 134 6.62 -31.89 10.96
N PRO A 135 5.91 -33.01 10.77
CA PRO A 135 6.24 -34.25 11.48
C PRO A 135 7.69 -34.70 11.23
N ASN A 136 8.45 -35.03 12.29
CA ASN A 136 9.87 -35.39 12.20
C ASN A 136 10.16 -36.54 11.23
N VAL A 137 9.22 -37.48 11.05
CA VAL A 137 9.38 -38.58 10.08
C VAL A 137 9.44 -38.04 8.65
N ILE A 138 8.64 -37.02 8.33
CA ILE A 138 8.66 -36.37 7.03
C ILE A 138 9.94 -35.57 6.86
N GLN A 139 10.29 -34.72 7.83
CA GLN A 139 11.52 -33.93 7.77
C GLN A 139 12.75 -34.83 7.62
N GLY A 140 12.86 -35.92 8.37
CA GLY A 140 14.00 -36.85 8.27
C GLY A 140 14.07 -37.57 6.92
N ILE A 141 12.94 -37.87 6.28
CA ILE A 141 12.93 -38.41 4.90
C ILE A 141 13.42 -37.35 3.92
N LEU A 142 12.93 -36.11 4.03
CA LEU A 142 13.33 -35.01 3.13
C LEU A 142 14.80 -34.65 3.32
N GLU A 143 15.26 -34.49 4.56
CA GLU A 143 16.66 -34.28 4.93
C GLU A 143 17.58 -35.32 4.29
N GLN A 144 17.27 -36.62 4.39
CA GLN A 144 18.07 -37.67 3.75
C GLN A 144 18.19 -37.51 2.22
N ASN A 145 17.16 -36.96 1.58
CA ASN A 145 17.10 -36.80 0.13
C ASN A 145 17.72 -35.49 -0.37
N PHE A 146 17.76 -34.46 0.48
CA PHE A 146 18.25 -33.13 0.13
C PHE A 146 19.62 -32.83 0.73
N THR A 147 20.11 -33.65 1.66
CA THR A 147 21.49 -33.55 2.15
C THR A 147 22.49 -34.29 1.24
N PRO A 148 23.71 -33.75 1.06
CA PRO A 148 24.14 -32.45 1.58
C PRO A 148 23.51 -31.28 0.77
N LEU A 149 23.07 -30.24 1.48
CA LEU A 149 22.39 -29.07 0.90
C LEU A 149 23.31 -28.22 0.00
N ASP A 150 24.60 -28.52 0.04
CA ASP A 150 25.63 -27.96 -0.82
C ASP A 150 25.70 -28.62 -2.21
N GLN A 151 24.82 -29.58 -2.51
CA GLN A 151 24.70 -30.24 -3.81
C GLN A 151 23.27 -30.17 -4.36
N GLN A 152 23.14 -30.35 -5.68
CA GLN A 152 21.82 -30.46 -6.30
C GLN A 152 21.20 -31.82 -5.99
N PRO A 153 19.94 -31.87 -5.50
CA PRO A 153 19.26 -33.13 -5.27
C PRO A 153 19.03 -33.86 -6.60
N SER A 154 19.14 -35.19 -6.58
CA SER A 154 18.85 -36.01 -7.77
C SER A 154 17.38 -35.88 -8.19
N ALA A 155 17.06 -36.15 -9.45
CA ALA A 155 15.66 -36.15 -9.91
C ALA A 155 14.77 -37.14 -9.13
N ALA A 156 15.33 -38.24 -8.61
CA ALA A 156 14.61 -39.17 -7.76
C ALA A 156 14.32 -38.58 -6.38
N ASN A 157 15.27 -37.82 -5.82
CA ASN A 157 15.15 -37.15 -4.52
C ASN A 157 14.13 -36.01 -4.60
N GLN A 158 14.17 -35.20 -5.66
CA GLN A 158 13.20 -34.13 -5.92
C GLN A 158 11.76 -34.66 -5.97
N ARG A 159 11.54 -35.83 -6.57
CA ARG A 159 10.23 -36.49 -6.60
C ARG A 159 9.68 -36.84 -5.22
N VAL A 160 10.53 -37.04 -4.22
CA VAL A 160 10.07 -37.30 -2.84
C VAL A 160 9.36 -36.08 -2.28
N LEU A 161 9.94 -34.88 -2.44
CA LEU A 161 9.31 -33.63 -2.03
C LEU A 161 8.06 -33.33 -2.86
N GLN A 162 8.12 -33.48 -4.18
CA GLN A 162 6.96 -33.27 -5.06
C GLN A 162 5.77 -34.15 -4.64
N ASN A 163 5.99 -35.44 -4.40
CA ASN A 163 4.94 -36.36 -3.96
C ASN A 163 4.37 -35.99 -2.59
N PHE A 164 5.20 -35.46 -1.70
CA PHE A 164 4.74 -34.98 -0.41
C PHE A 164 3.84 -33.73 -0.56
N LEU A 165 4.27 -32.75 -1.34
CA LEU A 165 3.54 -31.50 -1.59
C LEU A 165 2.19 -31.72 -2.29
N LEU A 166 2.05 -32.74 -3.14
CA LEU A 166 0.77 -33.13 -3.76
C LEU A 166 -0.32 -33.50 -2.73
N THR A 167 0.08 -33.84 -1.50
CA THR A 167 -0.83 -34.20 -0.40
C THR A 167 -0.74 -33.25 0.79
N ALA A 168 0.01 -32.15 0.65
CA ALA A 168 0.16 -31.15 1.69
C ALA A 168 -1.13 -30.33 1.86
N ASN A 169 -1.22 -29.60 2.97
CA ASN A 169 -2.41 -28.82 3.27
C ASN A 169 -2.49 -27.61 2.34
N LYS A 170 -3.72 -27.29 1.91
CA LYS A 170 -4.05 -25.96 1.39
C LYS A 170 -4.41 -25.05 2.56
N ILE A 171 -3.79 -23.88 2.60
CA ILE A 171 -3.96 -22.86 3.64
C ILE A 171 -4.74 -21.73 3.01
N ASN A 172 -5.93 -21.45 3.54
CA ASN A 172 -6.66 -20.24 3.21
C ASN A 172 -5.89 -19.03 3.77
N LEU A 173 -5.53 -18.12 2.89
CA LEU A 173 -4.82 -16.91 3.21
C LEU A 173 -5.79 -15.73 3.09
N GLU A 174 -6.20 -15.22 4.25
CA GLU A 174 -7.16 -14.13 4.35
C GLU A 174 -6.76 -13.24 5.52
N GLN A 175 -6.97 -11.94 5.40
CA GLN A 175 -6.90 -11.00 6.51
C GLN A 175 -8.24 -10.32 6.70
N GLN A 176 -8.63 -10.13 7.95
CA GLN A 176 -9.80 -9.36 8.33
C GLN A 176 -9.36 -8.16 9.17
N ARG A 177 -9.81 -6.97 8.80
CA ARG A 177 -9.71 -5.77 9.64
C ARG A 177 -11.09 -5.42 10.17
N GLU A 178 -11.22 -5.24 11.48
CA GLU A 178 -12.47 -4.81 12.13
C GLU A 178 -12.19 -3.53 12.92
N THR A 179 -12.95 -2.46 12.69
CA THR A 179 -12.78 -1.16 13.36
C THR A 179 -14.07 -0.72 14.02
N GLY A 180 -14.08 -0.62 15.35
CA GLY A 180 -15.15 -0.01 16.12
C GLY A 180 -14.73 1.36 16.65
N ALA A 181 -15.57 2.38 16.47
CA ALA A 181 -15.29 3.73 16.97
C ALA A 181 -16.51 4.41 17.61
N LEU A 182 -16.24 5.27 18.58
CA LEU A 182 -17.20 6.12 19.27
C LEU A 182 -16.66 7.54 19.37
N GLU A 183 -17.43 8.54 18.96
CA GLU A 183 -17.06 9.95 19.01
C GLU A 183 -18.18 10.78 19.66
N LEU A 184 -17.85 11.54 20.70
CA LEU A 184 -18.74 12.53 21.29
C LEU A 184 -18.23 13.93 20.97
N MET A 185 -19.08 14.76 20.37
CA MET A 185 -18.88 16.19 20.20
C MET A 185 -19.91 16.95 21.05
N PHE A 186 -19.45 17.97 21.77
CA PHE A 186 -20.27 18.83 22.62
C PHE A 186 -19.95 20.31 22.37
N SER A 187 -20.99 21.10 22.12
CA SER A 187 -20.94 22.53 21.83
C SER A 187 -21.50 23.33 23.02
N PRO A 188 -20.73 23.57 24.09
CA PRO A 188 -21.21 24.29 25.27
C PRO A 188 -21.62 25.74 24.98
N VAL A 189 -21.04 26.35 23.94
CA VAL A 189 -21.38 27.68 23.41
C VAL A 189 -21.33 27.62 21.89
N GLN A 190 -22.01 28.56 21.22
CA GLN A 190 -22.20 28.56 19.75
C GLN A 190 -20.90 28.52 18.91
N ASN A 191 -19.76 28.86 19.51
CA ASN A 191 -18.49 29.07 18.85
C ASN A 191 -17.39 28.11 19.34
N MET A 192 -17.75 27.11 20.14
CA MET A 192 -16.81 26.18 20.75
C MET A 192 -17.34 24.76 20.67
N ASP A 193 -16.55 23.87 20.11
CA ASP A 193 -16.80 22.43 20.10
C ASP A 193 -15.69 21.71 20.86
N ILE A 194 -16.09 20.75 21.68
CA ILE A 194 -15.18 19.85 22.41
C ILE A 194 -15.50 18.44 21.93
N SER A 195 -14.50 17.70 21.46
CA SER A 195 -14.66 16.33 21.02
C SER A 195 -13.84 15.36 21.86
N ALA A 196 -14.36 14.14 22.01
CA ALA A 196 -13.65 12.99 22.57
C ALA A 196 -13.97 11.76 21.75
N GLY A 197 -12.95 11.04 21.30
CA GLY A 197 -13.05 9.86 20.46
C GLY A 197 -12.32 8.67 21.05
N TYR A 198 -12.84 7.47 20.80
CA TYR A 198 -12.14 6.21 21.01
C TYR A 198 -12.37 5.30 19.82
N ALA A 199 -11.31 4.67 19.32
CA ALA A 199 -11.38 3.65 18.29
C ALA A 199 -10.55 2.43 18.69
N ARG A 200 -11.03 1.25 18.31
CA ARG A 200 -10.30 -0.02 18.41
C ARG A 200 -10.36 -0.70 17.06
N GLN A 201 -9.19 -1.00 16.50
CA GLN A 201 -9.03 -1.73 15.26
C GLN A 201 -8.31 -3.05 15.54
N THR A 202 -8.88 -4.18 15.15
CA THR A 202 -8.17 -5.45 15.08
C THR A 202 -7.81 -5.77 13.63
N LYS A 203 -6.69 -6.42 13.42
CA LYS A 203 -6.30 -6.97 12.12
C LYS A 203 -5.77 -8.39 12.34
N GLU A 204 -6.54 -9.38 11.91
CA GLU A 204 -6.25 -10.80 12.14
C GLU A 204 -6.16 -11.54 10.82
N GLY A 205 -5.40 -12.65 10.77
CA GLY A 205 -5.41 -13.57 9.63
C GLY A 205 -4.02 -14.02 9.20
N MET A 206 -3.85 -14.32 7.91
CA MET A 206 -2.60 -14.83 7.35
C MET A 206 -2.26 -14.20 6.00
N ARG A 207 -0.97 -14.08 5.70
CA ARG A 207 -0.46 -13.86 4.33
C ARG A 207 0.82 -14.65 4.11
N VAL A 208 1.25 -14.77 2.86
CA VAL A 208 2.57 -15.32 2.56
C VAL A 208 3.66 -14.42 3.13
N PHE A 209 4.56 -15.01 3.92
CA PHE A 209 5.89 -14.46 4.22
C PHE A 209 6.91 -15.27 3.44
N SER A 210 7.69 -14.59 2.58
CA SER A 210 8.82 -15.22 1.89
C SER A 210 10.06 -15.10 2.75
N THR A 211 10.72 -16.23 3.01
CA THR A 211 11.92 -16.29 3.83
C THR A 211 12.98 -17.10 3.11
N GLY A 212 14.23 -16.70 3.23
CA GLY A 212 15.29 -17.43 2.56
C GLY A 212 16.65 -16.76 2.64
N SER A 213 17.58 -17.43 1.99
CA SER A 213 18.98 -17.09 1.91
C SER A 213 19.51 -17.57 0.56
N TYR A 214 20.74 -17.20 0.27
CA TYR A 214 21.45 -17.72 -0.87
C TYR A 214 22.86 -18.12 -0.47
N ARG A 215 23.40 -19.09 -1.20
CA ARG A 215 24.83 -19.32 -1.27
C ARG A 215 25.34 -18.85 -2.62
N ARG A 216 26.44 -18.12 -2.59
CA ARG A 216 27.26 -17.79 -3.75
C ARG A 216 28.23 -18.94 -4.02
N ASP A 217 28.12 -19.58 -5.18
CA ASP A 217 29.11 -20.54 -5.69
C ASP A 217 30.08 -19.84 -6.65
N LYS A 218 31.30 -20.37 -6.77
CA LYS A 218 32.37 -19.80 -7.61
C LYS A 218 32.38 -20.35 -9.03
N LEU A 219 31.33 -21.07 -9.42
CA LEU A 219 31.15 -21.65 -10.75
C LEU A 219 30.20 -20.76 -11.55
N GLY A 220 30.66 -20.17 -12.65
CA GLY A 220 29.83 -19.37 -13.54
C GLY A 220 28.95 -20.22 -14.45
N ALA A 221 28.03 -19.61 -15.17
CA ALA A 221 27.27 -20.29 -16.22
C ALA A 221 28.17 -20.62 -17.41
N GLU A 222 28.42 -21.92 -17.62
CA GLU A 222 29.27 -22.40 -18.72
C GLU A 222 28.67 -22.12 -20.11
N ASN A 223 27.34 -22.03 -20.21
CA ASN A 223 26.62 -21.91 -21.49
C ASN A 223 26.68 -20.51 -22.13
N PHE A 224 26.91 -19.46 -21.33
CA PHE A 224 26.92 -18.07 -21.80
C PHE A 224 28.32 -17.49 -21.94
N GLY A 225 29.38 -18.26 -21.67
CA GLY A 225 30.76 -17.76 -21.71
C GLY A 225 31.12 -16.76 -20.59
N GLY A 226 30.20 -16.55 -19.64
CA GLY A 226 30.45 -15.81 -18.41
C GLY A 226 31.34 -16.60 -17.45
N VAL A 227 32.20 -15.88 -16.73
CA VAL A 227 33.03 -16.45 -15.65
C VAL A 227 32.42 -16.07 -14.30
N GLY A 228 32.97 -16.55 -13.20
CA GLY A 228 32.57 -16.03 -11.88
C GLY A 228 31.53 -16.87 -11.18
N GLU A 229 30.50 -16.24 -10.62
CA GLU A 229 29.69 -16.79 -9.53
C GLU A 229 28.26 -17.09 -9.96
N ASN A 230 27.64 -18.09 -9.34
CA ASN A 230 26.21 -18.37 -9.42
C ASN A 230 25.60 -18.42 -8.02
N PHE A 231 24.28 -18.41 -7.93
CA PHE A 231 23.55 -18.41 -6.66
C PHE A 231 22.69 -19.66 -6.50
N ARG A 232 22.79 -20.31 -5.34
CA ARG A 232 21.80 -21.29 -4.90
C ARG A 232 20.92 -20.69 -3.83
N LEU A 233 19.62 -20.69 -4.06
CA LEU A 233 18.63 -20.17 -3.14
C LEU A 233 18.14 -21.27 -2.19
N TYR A 234 17.96 -20.89 -0.93
CA TYR A 234 17.43 -21.71 0.15
C TYR A 234 16.31 -20.95 0.81
N GLY A 235 15.23 -21.61 1.16
CA GLY A 235 14.17 -20.93 1.89
C GLY A 235 12.81 -21.54 1.66
N GLN A 236 11.82 -20.86 2.18
CA GLN A 236 10.44 -21.19 1.91
C GLN A 236 9.52 -20.01 2.17
N GLU A 237 8.37 -20.08 1.52
CA GLU A 237 7.22 -19.30 1.89
C GLU A 237 6.47 -19.98 3.04
N VAL A 238 6.03 -19.17 4.01
CA VAL A 238 5.28 -19.63 5.18
C VAL A 238 3.99 -18.84 5.35
N PRO A 239 2.93 -19.45 5.90
CA PRO A 239 1.75 -18.68 6.30
C PRO A 239 2.12 -17.80 7.50
N GLY A 240 2.34 -16.52 7.23
CA GLY A 240 2.63 -15.50 8.22
C GLY A 240 1.36 -15.10 8.95
N LEU A 241 1.30 -15.45 10.24
CA LEU A 241 0.21 -15.11 11.15
C LEU A 241 0.21 -13.60 11.43
N ILE A 242 -0.94 -12.95 11.41
CA ILE A 242 -1.11 -11.54 11.76
C ILE A 242 -2.18 -11.45 12.84
N ASP A 243 -1.88 -10.73 13.91
CA ASP A 243 -2.79 -10.46 15.03
C ASP A 243 -2.38 -9.11 15.65
N ASN A 244 -2.93 -8.04 15.08
CA ASN A 244 -2.62 -6.68 15.51
C ASN A 244 -3.86 -6.06 16.15
N GLU A 245 -3.66 -5.32 17.23
CA GLU A 245 -4.67 -4.49 17.86
C GLU A 245 -4.17 -3.05 17.93
N THR A 246 -5.00 -2.08 17.53
CA THR A 246 -4.69 -0.66 17.63
C THR A 246 -5.81 0.03 18.36
N GLN A 247 -5.47 0.71 19.45
CA GLN A 247 -6.38 1.57 20.18
C GLN A 247 -6.00 3.02 19.93
N THR A 248 -6.99 3.88 19.72
CA THR A 248 -6.79 5.31 19.51
C THR A 248 -7.73 6.09 20.40
N PHE A 249 -7.20 7.10 21.08
CA PHE A 249 -7.96 8.05 21.87
C PHE A 249 -7.72 9.46 21.37
N ASP A 250 -8.79 10.19 21.08
CA ASP A 250 -8.75 11.55 20.53
C ASP A 250 -9.43 12.54 21.49
N LEU A 251 -8.83 13.71 21.67
CA LEU A 251 -9.44 14.86 22.33
C LEU A 251 -9.26 16.10 21.45
N GLY A 252 -10.36 16.80 21.15
CA GLY A 252 -10.36 18.00 20.31
C GLY A 252 -11.01 19.20 21.00
N LEU A 253 -10.53 20.39 20.67
CA LEU A 253 -11.14 21.67 21.03
C LEU A 253 -11.07 22.62 19.82
N ASP A 254 -12.23 22.91 19.25
CA ASP A 254 -12.40 23.91 18.22
C ASP A 254 -13.01 25.18 18.81
N TYR A 255 -12.47 26.34 18.46
CA TYR A 255 -13.07 27.62 18.77
C TYR A 255 -12.96 28.57 17.58
N SER A 256 -14.09 29.09 17.10
CA SER A 256 -14.13 30.01 15.96
C SER A 256 -14.96 31.25 16.26
N ARG A 257 -14.42 32.43 15.99
CA ARG A 257 -15.13 33.70 16.21
C ARG A 257 -14.68 34.80 15.26
N ASP A 258 -15.67 35.45 14.64
CA ASP A 258 -15.49 36.61 13.76
C ASP A 258 -14.46 36.32 12.65
N ASN A 259 -13.22 36.76 12.85
CA ASN A 259 -12.14 36.68 11.86
C ASN A 259 -11.03 35.69 12.24
N TRP A 260 -11.15 34.95 13.34
CA TRP A 260 -10.13 34.01 13.77
C TRP A 260 -10.70 32.68 14.26
N PHE A 261 -9.88 31.64 14.20
CA PHE A 261 -10.19 30.33 14.74
C PHE A 261 -8.94 29.71 15.37
N ILE A 262 -9.17 28.80 16.29
CA ILE A 262 -8.17 27.97 16.94
C ILE A 262 -8.75 26.55 17.03
N ASP A 263 -7.89 25.57 16.78
CA ASP A 263 -8.14 24.15 16.85
C ASP A 263 -6.97 23.52 17.64
N PHE A 264 -7.29 22.69 18.62
CA PHE A 264 -6.33 21.91 19.40
C PHE A 264 -6.75 20.44 19.35
N ASN A 265 -5.81 19.55 19.06
CA ASN A 265 -6.05 18.11 19.11
C ASN A 265 -4.96 17.39 19.88
N TYR A 266 -5.34 16.40 20.66
CA TYR A 266 -4.47 15.41 21.28
C TYR A 266 -4.92 14.02 20.83
N ARG A 267 -3.96 13.20 20.40
CA ARG A 267 -4.18 11.81 20.03
C ARG A 267 -3.19 10.93 20.75
N TYR A 268 -3.70 9.86 21.36
CA TYR A 268 -2.89 8.75 21.85
C TYR A 268 -3.16 7.51 21.00
N VAL A 269 -2.10 6.81 20.60
CA VAL A 269 -2.18 5.54 19.86
C VAL A 269 -1.41 4.48 20.65
N ASP A 270 -2.03 3.31 20.82
CA ASP A 270 -1.44 2.11 21.39
C ASP A 270 -1.57 0.99 20.33
N PHE A 271 -0.45 0.55 19.78
CA PHE A 271 -0.38 -0.54 18.81
C PHE A 271 0.26 -1.75 19.48
N ALA A 272 -0.47 -2.87 19.51
CA ALA A 272 0.00 -4.16 19.97
C ALA A 272 -0.04 -5.19 18.84
N ASN A 273 1.01 -6.01 18.75
CA ASN A 273 1.09 -7.18 17.89
C ASN A 273 1.16 -8.44 18.75
N ASN A 274 0.01 -9.10 18.94
CA ASN A 274 -0.11 -10.30 19.75
C ASN A 274 0.65 -11.51 19.17
N GLN A 275 1.16 -11.39 17.95
CA GLN A 275 2.00 -12.36 17.27
C GLN A 275 3.39 -11.77 16.93
N GLY A 276 4.14 -11.36 17.96
CA GLY A 276 5.47 -10.74 17.81
C GLY A 276 6.50 -11.55 17.01
N ALA A 277 6.35 -12.88 16.88
CA ALA A 277 7.20 -13.68 15.98
C ALA A 277 6.45 -14.83 15.32
N VAL A 278 6.85 -15.21 14.10
CA VAL A 278 6.41 -16.45 13.44
C VAL A 278 7.55 -17.46 13.53
N THR A 279 7.26 -18.68 14.01
CA THR A 279 8.26 -19.75 14.11
C THR A 279 7.78 -20.96 13.31
N TRP A 280 8.68 -21.61 12.57
CA TRP A 280 8.32 -22.73 11.72
C TRP A 280 9.46 -23.73 11.53
N ASP A 281 9.10 -24.96 11.18
CA ASP A 281 10.04 -26.00 10.79
C ASP A 281 10.56 -25.83 9.36
N ASN A 282 11.84 -26.13 9.19
CA ASN A 282 12.44 -26.36 7.89
C ASN A 282 12.07 -27.77 7.38
N PRO A 283 11.42 -27.89 6.22
CA PRO A 283 11.06 -29.18 5.65
C PRO A 283 12.27 -30.01 5.25
N LEU A 284 13.41 -29.39 4.95
CA LEU A 284 14.60 -30.06 4.41
C LEU A 284 15.67 -30.35 5.48
N LEU A 285 15.45 -29.95 6.73
CA LEU A 285 16.39 -30.14 7.84
C LEU A 285 15.65 -30.51 9.12
N LEU A 286 15.97 -31.68 9.68
CA LEU A 286 15.45 -32.11 10.99
C LEU A 286 16.47 -31.87 12.09
N VAL A 287 17.76 -32.07 11.80
CA VAL A 287 18.84 -31.96 12.78
C VAL A 287 19.85 -30.92 12.30
N GLY A 288 20.01 -29.87 13.08
CA GLY A 288 20.92 -28.77 12.76
C GLY A 288 22.37 -29.18 12.96
N GLN A 289 23.26 -28.63 12.14
CA GLN A 289 24.70 -28.72 12.33
C GLN A 289 25.32 -27.32 12.32
N ASP A 290 26.45 -27.16 13.01
CA ASP A 290 27.23 -25.92 12.96
C ASP A 290 27.79 -25.74 11.53
N ASN A 291 27.65 -24.54 10.96
CA ASN A 291 27.94 -24.26 9.55
C ASN A 291 27.12 -25.10 8.54
N GLU A 292 25.94 -25.61 8.92
CA GLU A 292 25.03 -26.25 7.95
C GLU A 292 24.55 -25.21 6.95
N GLN A 293 24.75 -25.47 5.66
CA GLN A 293 24.38 -24.53 4.62
C GLN A 293 22.91 -24.68 4.29
N GLY A 294 22.15 -23.58 4.32
CA GLY A 294 20.74 -23.59 3.92
C GLY A 294 19.74 -23.67 5.07
N GLY A 295 20.18 -23.50 6.32
CA GLY A 295 19.23 -23.18 7.37
C GLY A 295 19.53 -23.69 8.76
N SER A 296 18.58 -23.35 9.61
CA SER A 296 18.25 -24.06 10.82
C SER A 296 17.11 -25.07 10.57
N PRO A 297 17.00 -26.14 11.38
CA PRO A 297 15.80 -26.99 11.42
C PRO A 297 14.54 -26.23 11.84
N ILE A 298 14.69 -25.16 12.62
CA ILE A 298 13.60 -24.31 13.08
C ILE A 298 13.99 -22.88 12.77
N ASN A 299 13.16 -22.15 12.06
CA ASN A 299 13.40 -20.75 11.74
C ASN A 299 12.41 -19.87 12.49
N ARG A 300 12.79 -18.61 12.71
CA ARG A 300 11.95 -17.61 13.37
C ARG A 300 12.10 -16.26 12.69
N LEU A 301 10.99 -15.57 12.46
CA LEU A 301 10.94 -14.21 11.92
C LEU A 301 10.25 -13.30 12.93
N ASP A 302 10.89 -12.18 13.23
CA ASP A 302 10.34 -11.09 14.04
C ASP A 302 9.27 -10.33 13.26
N GLN A 303 8.22 -9.88 13.95
CA GLN A 303 7.15 -9.09 13.34
C GLN A 303 7.23 -7.63 13.77
N ALA A 304 6.23 -6.83 13.37
CA ALA A 304 6.18 -5.43 13.77
C ALA A 304 6.07 -5.35 15.31
N PRO A 305 6.94 -4.59 15.99
CA PRO A 305 6.91 -4.47 17.43
C PRO A 305 5.76 -3.58 17.90
N ASP A 306 5.38 -3.74 19.16
CA ASP A 306 4.44 -2.85 19.84
C ASP A 306 4.97 -1.42 19.86
N TYR A 307 4.10 -0.41 19.81
CA TYR A 307 4.51 0.98 20.02
C TYR A 307 3.37 1.82 20.55
N GLU A 308 3.73 2.89 21.23
CA GLU A 308 2.82 3.92 21.70
C GLU A 308 3.17 5.27 21.06
N SER A 309 2.17 6.14 20.88
CA SER A 309 2.37 7.48 20.34
C SER A 309 1.49 8.53 21.03
N ASP A 310 2.09 9.68 21.34
CA ASP A 310 1.44 10.87 21.89
C ASP A 310 1.57 12.05 20.91
N THR A 311 0.51 12.34 20.17
CA THR A 311 0.47 13.46 19.24
C THR A 311 -0.30 14.66 19.82
N PHE A 312 0.34 15.82 19.86
CA PHE A 312 -0.30 17.12 20.10
C PHE A 312 -0.27 17.96 18.82
N SER A 313 -1.40 18.55 18.44
CA SER A 313 -1.47 19.50 17.35
C SER A 313 -2.30 20.75 17.68
N PHE A 314 -1.91 21.85 17.06
CA PHE A 314 -2.55 23.15 17.16
C PHE A 314 -2.63 23.78 15.76
N THR A 315 -3.81 24.25 15.39
CA THR A 315 -4.01 25.09 14.21
C THR A 315 -4.71 26.38 14.59
N GLY A 316 -4.14 27.51 14.18
CA GLY A 316 -4.72 28.83 14.37
C GLY A 316 -4.76 29.62 13.07
N GLY A 317 -5.80 30.40 12.86
CA GLY A 317 -5.88 31.29 11.71
C GLY A 317 -6.55 32.60 12.00
N ILE A 318 -6.13 33.64 11.28
CA ILE A 318 -6.69 34.99 11.34
C ILE A 318 -6.89 35.55 9.94
N THR A 319 -8.02 36.22 9.74
CA THR A 319 -8.43 36.88 8.51
C THR A 319 -8.60 38.37 8.75
N GLY A 320 -8.75 39.16 7.68
CA GLY A 320 -8.94 40.60 7.78
C GLY A 320 -7.67 41.38 8.15
N LEU A 321 -6.49 40.78 7.98
CA LEU A 321 -5.20 41.46 8.10
C LEU A 321 -5.02 42.52 6.99
N PRO A 322 -4.10 43.49 7.15
CA PRO A 322 -3.76 44.46 6.11
C PRO A 322 -3.52 43.80 4.75
N LEU A 323 -3.78 44.52 3.66
CA LEU A 323 -3.65 44.01 2.28
C LEU A 323 -4.62 42.86 1.95
N ARG A 324 -5.73 42.76 2.70
CA ARG A 324 -6.73 41.68 2.57
C ARG A 324 -6.07 40.32 2.74
N SER A 325 -5.31 40.18 3.82
CA SER A 325 -4.51 38.98 4.07
C SER A 325 -5.19 38.04 5.05
N ARG A 326 -4.87 36.76 4.92
CA ARG A 326 -5.19 35.68 5.86
C ARG A 326 -3.89 34.97 6.22
N PHE A 327 -3.70 34.72 7.50
CA PHE A 327 -2.60 33.94 8.02
C PHE A 327 -3.15 32.69 8.72
N THR A 328 -2.53 31.54 8.45
CA THR A 328 -2.81 30.28 9.14
C THR A 328 -1.48 29.69 9.60
N ALA A 329 -1.44 29.18 10.82
CA ALA A 329 -0.30 28.48 11.40
C ALA A 329 -0.77 27.14 11.96
N THR A 330 -0.03 26.08 11.66
CA THR A 330 -0.20 24.74 12.20
C THR A 330 1.11 24.32 12.85
N PHE A 331 1.01 23.73 14.04
CA PHE A 331 2.11 23.11 14.78
C PHE A 331 1.64 21.71 15.21
N SER A 332 2.49 20.70 15.05
CA SER A 332 2.25 19.36 15.59
C SER A 332 3.54 18.83 16.18
N ARG A 333 3.44 18.09 17.28
CA ARG A 333 4.53 17.31 17.88
C ARG A 333 4.00 15.92 18.20
N ASP A 334 4.74 14.90 17.84
CA ASP A 334 4.41 13.51 18.11
C ASP A 334 5.61 12.83 18.74
N GLN A 335 5.39 12.11 19.83
CA GLN A 335 6.41 11.26 20.46
C GLN A 335 5.99 9.81 20.28
N ILE A 336 6.86 8.99 19.71
CA ILE A 336 6.64 7.57 19.43
C ILE A 336 7.66 6.77 20.24
N THR A 337 7.18 5.85 21.07
CA THR A 337 8.04 4.99 21.90
C THR A 337 7.82 3.51 21.59
N GLN A 338 8.89 2.73 21.64
CA GLN A 338 8.86 1.27 21.53
C GLN A 338 9.81 0.64 22.55
N ASP A 339 9.34 -0.36 23.29
CA ASP A 339 10.16 -1.11 24.25
C ASP A 339 10.00 -2.64 24.15
N ASP A 340 9.50 -3.14 23.02
CA ASP A 340 9.31 -4.56 22.76
C ASP A 340 10.64 -5.35 22.83
N ASP A 341 10.56 -6.54 23.43
CA ASP A 341 11.73 -7.36 23.72
C ASP A 341 12.29 -7.96 22.43
N PHE A 342 13.60 -7.84 22.23
CA PHE A 342 14.30 -8.49 21.12
C PHE A 342 14.20 -10.00 21.19
N LEU A 343 14.07 -10.62 20.02
CA LEU A 343 14.32 -12.03 19.87
C LEU A 343 15.80 -12.36 20.11
N ALA A 344 16.07 -13.53 20.69
CA ALA A 344 17.43 -14.08 20.75
C ALA A 344 18.05 -14.17 19.35
N TYR A 345 19.37 -14.02 19.25
CA TYR A 345 20.16 -14.03 18.01
C TYR A 345 19.78 -15.14 17.01
N THR A 346 19.38 -16.29 17.51
CA THR A 346 18.87 -17.41 16.73
C THR A 346 18.09 -18.37 17.61
N VAL A 347 17.22 -19.18 17.00
CA VAL A 347 16.63 -20.39 17.63
C VAL A 347 17.42 -21.66 17.29
N ASN A 348 18.41 -21.58 16.40
CA ASN A 348 19.26 -22.69 16.02
C ASN A 348 20.26 -23.05 17.12
N THR A 349 19.99 -24.14 17.83
CA THR A 349 20.86 -24.63 18.89
C THR A 349 22.16 -25.28 18.40
N ALA A 350 22.32 -25.47 17.09
CA ALA A 350 23.54 -26.05 16.50
C ALA A 350 24.63 -25.01 16.23
N VAL A 351 24.28 -23.71 16.11
CA VAL A 351 25.25 -22.64 15.85
C VAL A 351 26.13 -22.42 17.06
N LEU A 352 27.44 -22.45 16.85
CA LEU A 352 28.42 -22.18 17.88
C LEU A 352 29.05 -20.80 17.70
N ASP A 353 29.28 -20.10 18.81
CA ASP A 353 30.04 -18.85 18.81
C ASP A 353 31.56 -19.09 18.72
N ALA A 354 32.34 -18.00 18.72
CA ALA A 354 33.80 -18.05 18.64
C ALA A 354 34.46 -18.88 19.77
N ASP A 355 33.82 -18.94 20.95
CA ASP A 355 34.26 -19.70 22.12
C ASP A 355 33.69 -21.13 22.16
N ARG A 356 32.95 -21.52 21.12
CA ARG A 356 32.24 -22.81 20.98
C ARG A 356 31.09 -23.03 21.96
N ASN A 357 30.48 -21.96 22.45
CA ASN A 357 29.21 -22.04 23.18
C ASN A 357 28.04 -21.97 22.19
N VAL A 358 26.87 -22.47 22.59
CA VAL A 358 25.65 -22.43 21.76
C VAL A 358 25.19 -20.97 21.62
N ALA A 359 25.21 -20.43 20.40
CA ALA A 359 24.89 -19.03 20.13
C ALA A 359 23.45 -18.67 20.56
N ALA A 360 22.50 -19.61 20.46
CA ALA A 360 21.12 -19.43 20.95
C ALA A 360 21.02 -19.17 22.47
N THR A 361 22.08 -19.44 23.25
CA THR A 361 22.14 -19.17 24.70
C THR A 361 22.91 -17.91 25.07
N ARG A 362 23.41 -17.17 24.06
CA ARG A 362 24.17 -15.94 24.26
C ARG A 362 23.24 -14.83 24.76
N ALA A 363 23.71 -14.05 25.73
CA ALA A 363 22.98 -12.90 26.22
C ALA A 363 23.01 -11.79 25.16
N LEU A 364 21.86 -11.15 24.94
CA LEU A 364 21.78 -9.96 24.10
C LEU A 364 22.42 -8.76 24.84
N PRO A 365 23.03 -7.81 24.10
CA PRO A 365 23.64 -6.61 24.69
C PRO A 365 22.60 -5.68 25.35
N ALA A 366 21.35 -5.74 24.90
CA ALA A 366 20.18 -5.08 25.49
C ALA A 366 18.96 -6.01 25.36
N SER A 367 17.92 -5.79 26.18
CA SER A 367 16.66 -6.55 26.07
C SER A 367 15.74 -6.03 24.98
N ASN A 368 15.78 -4.72 24.69
CA ASN A 368 14.96 -4.02 23.71
C ASN A 368 15.70 -2.81 23.13
N LEU A 369 15.07 -2.12 22.17
CA LEU A 369 15.62 -0.91 21.56
C LEU A 369 15.56 0.29 22.51
N ASP A 370 14.52 0.37 23.35
CA ASP A 370 14.12 1.60 24.05
C ASP A 370 14.02 2.75 23.04
N GLY A 371 13.21 2.50 22.00
CA GLY A 371 13.03 3.39 20.86
C GLY A 371 12.29 4.64 21.28
N ASP A 372 12.82 5.81 20.90
CA ASP A 372 12.25 7.12 21.19
C ASP A 372 12.43 8.00 19.95
N VAL A 373 11.31 8.36 19.32
CA VAL A 373 11.27 9.19 18.13
C VAL A 373 10.35 10.36 18.38
N GLU A 374 10.85 11.56 18.13
CA GLU A 374 10.05 12.78 18.14
C GLU A 374 9.92 13.34 16.73
N THR A 375 8.68 13.60 16.31
CA THR A 375 8.41 14.37 15.10
C THR A 375 7.87 15.74 15.42
N THR A 376 8.38 16.78 14.76
CA THR A 376 7.87 18.15 14.88
C THR A 376 7.50 18.69 13.52
N PHE A 377 6.27 19.19 13.39
CA PHE A 377 5.74 19.75 12.16
C PHE A 377 5.31 21.21 12.36
N VAL A 378 5.73 22.08 11.44
CA VAL A 378 5.34 23.50 11.39
C VAL A 378 4.87 23.83 9.98
N ASN A 379 3.70 24.46 9.85
CA ASN A 379 3.21 24.96 8.57
C ASN A 379 2.61 26.35 8.74
N LEU A 380 3.19 27.34 8.04
CA LEU A 380 2.78 28.73 8.07
C LEU A 380 2.38 29.16 6.67
N VAL A 381 1.16 29.69 6.52
CA VAL A 381 0.62 30.12 5.24
C VAL A 381 0.08 31.53 5.34
N LEU A 382 0.65 32.45 4.55
CA LEU A 382 0.18 33.82 4.39
C LEU A 382 -0.37 34.00 2.98
N ASN A 383 -1.68 34.15 2.86
CA ASN A 383 -2.35 34.53 1.61
C ASN A 383 -2.66 36.03 1.65
N SER A 384 -2.30 36.78 0.61
CA SER A 384 -2.52 38.22 0.53
C SER A 384 -3.03 38.65 -0.83
N SER A 385 -3.77 39.77 -0.88
CA SER A 385 -4.18 40.39 -2.14
C SER A 385 -3.80 41.88 -2.15
N PRO A 386 -2.49 42.19 -2.21
CA PRO A 386 -1.96 43.53 -1.95
C PRO A 386 -2.28 44.53 -3.07
N LEU A 387 -2.47 44.05 -4.30
CA LEU A 387 -2.81 44.86 -5.46
C LEU A 387 -4.13 44.37 -6.07
N PRO A 388 -4.90 45.22 -6.77
CA PRO A 388 -6.05 44.75 -7.55
C PRO A 388 -5.63 43.67 -8.55
N ARG A 389 -6.40 42.57 -8.62
CA ARG A 389 -6.17 41.44 -9.53
C ARG A 389 -4.91 40.62 -9.25
N THR A 390 -4.21 40.89 -8.15
CA THR A 390 -3.04 40.12 -7.72
C THR A 390 -3.31 39.44 -6.40
N THR A 391 -3.04 38.14 -6.32
CA THR A 391 -2.98 37.37 -5.08
C THR A 391 -1.57 36.82 -4.94
N VAL A 392 -1.02 36.86 -3.73
CA VAL A 392 0.32 36.38 -3.40
C VAL A 392 0.20 35.44 -2.21
N ASN A 393 0.86 34.29 -2.27
CA ASN A 393 0.87 33.30 -1.21
C ASN A 393 2.31 32.97 -0.83
N LEU A 394 2.63 33.11 0.46
CA LEU A 394 3.89 32.69 1.05
C LEU A 394 3.62 31.48 1.95
N ARG A 395 4.39 30.41 1.76
CA ARG A 395 4.32 29.18 2.54
C ARG A 395 5.69 28.87 3.15
N TYR A 396 5.69 28.49 4.42
CA TYR A 396 6.82 27.89 5.12
C TYR A 396 6.34 26.58 5.73
N LYS A 397 7.02 25.48 5.42
CA LYS A 397 6.75 24.16 5.99
C LYS A 397 8.05 23.59 6.53
N SER A 398 8.02 23.02 7.73
CA SER A 398 9.14 22.29 8.32
C SER A 398 8.63 20.99 8.93
N TYR A 399 9.35 19.91 8.72
CA TYR A 399 9.12 18.61 9.34
C TYR A 399 10.45 18.08 9.84
N ASP A 400 10.54 17.83 11.13
CA ASP A 400 11.73 17.35 11.83
C ASP A 400 11.45 15.94 12.35
N TYR A 401 12.30 14.98 12.03
CA TYR A 401 12.26 13.60 12.52
C TYR A 401 13.54 13.38 13.33
N ALA A 402 13.42 13.55 14.65
CA ALA A 402 14.47 13.31 15.62
C ALA A 402 14.31 11.89 16.17
N ASN A 403 15.39 11.13 16.19
CA ASN A 403 15.40 9.75 16.66
C ASN A 403 16.46 9.65 17.76
N ASP A 404 16.00 9.64 19.01
CA ASP A 404 16.84 9.60 20.21
C ASP A 404 17.03 8.16 20.72
N SER A 405 16.62 7.16 19.92
CA SER A 405 16.78 5.73 20.23
C SER A 405 18.23 5.35 20.52
N LYS A 406 18.43 4.36 21.38
CA LYS A 406 19.78 3.93 21.76
C LYS A 406 20.54 3.32 20.58
N ARG A 407 21.82 3.68 20.52
CA ARG A 407 22.84 2.97 19.75
C ARG A 407 23.40 1.83 20.61
N ILE A 408 23.07 0.61 20.24
CA ILE A 408 23.43 -0.63 20.93
C ILE A 408 24.64 -1.22 20.22
N ASP A 409 25.69 -1.50 20.99
CA ASP A 409 26.87 -2.23 20.51
C ASP A 409 26.57 -3.73 20.51
N TRP A 410 26.42 -4.29 19.32
CA TRP A 410 26.26 -5.72 19.07
C TRP A 410 27.63 -6.37 18.92
N ASP A 411 27.83 -7.51 19.57
CA ASP A 411 29.08 -8.27 19.56
C ASP A 411 29.17 -9.32 18.42
N GLY A 412 28.13 -9.38 17.60
CA GLY A 412 28.04 -10.23 16.44
C GLY A 412 26.61 -10.46 16.00
N TRP A 413 26.44 -11.37 15.06
CA TRP A 413 25.15 -11.83 14.56
C TRP A 413 25.27 -13.26 14.02
N VAL A 414 24.13 -13.91 13.83
CA VAL A 414 24.08 -15.18 13.10
C VAL A 414 23.91 -14.88 11.61
N ARG A 415 24.80 -15.43 10.79
CA ARG A 415 24.81 -15.18 9.34
C ARG A 415 23.62 -15.82 8.63
N ILE A 416 23.48 -15.43 7.37
CA ILE A 416 22.32 -15.67 6.51
C ILE A 416 21.86 -17.14 6.57
N ALA A 417 20.58 -17.37 6.85
CA ALA A 417 19.95 -18.68 7.12
C ALA A 417 20.40 -19.38 8.40
N GLU A 418 20.70 -18.63 9.47
CA GLU A 418 21.02 -19.20 10.79
C GLU A 418 22.20 -20.21 10.77
N THR A 419 23.21 -19.98 9.91
CA THR A 419 24.22 -20.99 9.56
C THR A 419 25.44 -21.00 10.49
N ASP A 420 25.96 -19.82 10.83
CA ASP A 420 27.19 -19.65 11.60
C ASP A 420 27.21 -18.32 12.34
N TRP A 421 27.93 -18.28 13.46
CA TRP A 421 28.15 -17.06 14.21
C TRP A 421 29.22 -16.18 13.53
N LYS A 422 28.91 -14.90 13.37
CA LYS A 422 29.86 -13.87 12.95
C LYS A 422 30.11 -12.91 14.09
N GLU A 423 31.32 -13.00 14.66
CA GLU A 423 31.82 -12.01 15.59
C GLU A 423 32.16 -10.73 14.82
N ALA A 424 31.62 -9.62 15.30
CA ALA A 424 31.82 -8.29 14.77
C ALA A 424 31.22 -7.25 15.72
N ASP A 425 31.94 -6.15 15.92
CA ASP A 425 31.39 -4.99 16.59
C ASP A 425 30.48 -4.27 15.59
N TYR A 426 29.17 -4.29 15.81
CA TYR A 426 28.19 -3.61 14.95
C TYR A 426 27.30 -2.71 15.80
N VAL A 427 26.92 -1.55 15.28
CA VAL A 427 26.03 -0.62 15.98
C VAL A 427 24.82 -0.35 15.10
N ASN A 428 23.62 -0.41 15.67
CA ASN A 428 22.43 -0.03 14.92
C ASN A 428 22.48 1.46 14.53
N ARG A 429 21.85 1.76 13.40
CA ARG A 429 21.69 3.14 12.92
C ARG A 429 20.45 3.77 13.51
N VAL A 430 20.53 5.08 13.67
CA VAL A 430 19.46 5.91 14.23
C VAL A 430 19.29 7.10 13.30
N PRO A 431 18.70 6.91 12.10
CA PRO A 431 18.65 7.96 11.09
C PRO A 431 17.72 9.09 11.52
N GLU A 432 18.14 10.32 11.28
CA GLU A 432 17.40 11.55 11.52
C GLU A 432 17.30 12.38 10.24
N TYR A 433 16.26 13.19 10.11
CA TYR A 433 16.17 14.15 9.02
C TYR A 433 15.24 15.31 9.30
N LYS A 434 15.53 16.45 8.66
CA LYS A 434 14.69 17.64 8.68
C LYS A 434 14.43 18.12 7.27
N LYS A 435 13.16 18.31 6.92
CA LYS A 435 12.71 18.87 5.65
C LYS A 435 12.19 20.28 5.87
N THR A 436 12.75 21.26 5.19
CA THR A 436 12.29 22.66 5.23
C THR A 436 11.92 23.12 3.83
N THR A 437 10.72 23.66 3.65
CA THR A 437 10.25 24.20 2.37
C THR A 437 9.81 25.64 2.53
N ILE A 438 10.35 26.51 1.68
CA ILE A 438 9.90 27.90 1.54
C ILE A 438 9.38 28.08 0.12
N ALA A 439 8.14 28.55 -0.03
CA ALA A 439 7.53 28.77 -1.34
C ALA A 439 6.81 30.11 -1.41
N LEU A 440 6.99 30.82 -2.53
CA LEU A 440 6.28 32.05 -2.87
C LEU A 440 5.61 31.87 -4.23
N ASP A 441 4.30 32.08 -4.29
CA ASP A 441 3.59 32.18 -5.56
C ASP A 441 2.77 33.45 -5.69
N GLY A 442 2.64 33.92 -6.93
CA GLY A 442 1.89 35.10 -7.30
C GLY A 442 0.96 34.80 -8.47
N THR A 443 -0.32 35.12 -8.30
CA THR A 443 -1.33 35.03 -9.37
C THR A 443 -1.79 36.41 -9.80
N TYR A 444 -1.65 36.73 -11.09
CA TYR A 444 -2.19 37.95 -11.70
C TYR A 444 -3.31 37.64 -12.69
N ARG A 445 -4.41 38.40 -12.62
CA ARG A 445 -5.57 38.25 -13.52
C ARG A 445 -5.57 39.35 -14.59
N PHE A 446 -5.31 38.97 -15.84
CA PHE A 446 -5.44 39.84 -17.01
C PHE A 446 -6.91 39.88 -17.46
N GLY A 447 -7.69 40.75 -16.81
CA GLY A 447 -9.13 40.83 -17.03
C GLY A 447 -9.87 39.63 -16.44
N ARG A 448 -10.95 39.18 -17.10
CA ARG A 448 -11.76 38.03 -16.63
C ARG A 448 -11.32 36.69 -17.22
N ARG A 449 -10.64 36.70 -18.36
CA ARG A 449 -10.38 35.50 -19.17
C ARG A 449 -9.01 34.88 -18.94
N ILE A 450 -8.00 35.66 -18.57
CA ILE A 450 -6.62 35.16 -18.49
C ILE A 450 -6.10 35.31 -17.05
N LYS A 451 -5.51 34.23 -16.51
CA LYS A 451 -4.82 34.22 -15.22
C LYS A 451 -3.44 33.60 -15.42
N LEU A 452 -2.41 34.24 -14.86
CA LEU A 452 -1.04 33.73 -14.82
C LEU A 452 -0.63 33.54 -13.36
N LYS A 453 -0.16 32.35 -13.01
CA LYS A 453 0.52 32.04 -11.75
C LYS A 453 2.00 31.88 -12.04
N ALA A 454 2.85 32.46 -11.21
CA ALA A 454 4.29 32.16 -11.15
C ALA A 454 4.64 31.71 -9.74
N GLU A 455 5.57 30.77 -9.61
CA GLU A 455 5.94 30.12 -8.36
C GLU A 455 7.46 29.93 -8.29
N ILE A 456 8.02 30.20 -7.11
CA ILE A 456 9.39 29.85 -6.73
C ILE A 456 9.32 29.11 -5.39
N ALA A 457 10.09 28.05 -5.25
CA ALA A 457 10.21 27.31 -4.00
C ALA A 457 11.61 26.74 -3.82
N GLN A 458 11.97 26.47 -2.58
CA GLN A 458 13.19 25.77 -2.20
C GLN A 458 12.84 24.74 -1.13
N LEU A 459 13.37 23.52 -1.29
CA LEU A 459 13.29 22.42 -0.33
C LEU A 459 14.72 22.09 0.14
N GLU A 460 14.97 22.19 1.43
CA GLU A 460 16.19 21.71 2.08
C GLU A 460 15.87 20.42 2.83
N VAL A 461 16.75 19.41 2.72
CA VAL A 461 16.68 18.14 3.43
C VAL A 461 18.01 17.88 4.12
N ASP A 462 18.07 18.20 5.41
CA ASP A 462 19.21 17.91 6.28
C ASP A 462 19.05 16.53 6.91
N ARG A 463 20.11 15.74 7.00
CA ARG A 463 20.14 14.39 7.57
C ARG A 463 21.37 14.25 8.48
N ASN A 464 21.36 13.25 9.37
CA ASN A 464 22.57 12.89 10.11
C ASN A 464 23.49 11.96 9.29
N ASP A 465 24.67 11.66 9.83
CA ASP A 465 25.70 10.82 9.21
C ASP A 465 25.31 9.34 9.02
N HIS A 466 24.09 8.96 9.42
CA HIS A 466 23.48 7.66 9.10
C HIS A 466 22.77 7.64 7.73
N ARG A 467 22.86 8.72 6.95
CA ARG A 467 22.33 8.87 5.58
C ARG A 467 23.42 9.41 4.65
N ALA A 468 23.24 9.19 3.34
CA ALA A 468 24.32 9.39 2.38
C ALA A 468 24.54 10.86 2.00
N ALA A 469 23.50 11.69 1.97
CA ALA A 469 23.64 13.08 1.54
C ALA A 469 22.55 13.98 2.10
N ASP A 470 22.88 15.25 2.24
CA ASP A 470 21.93 16.35 2.39
C ASP A 470 21.59 16.92 1.00
N ASN A 471 20.38 17.47 0.85
CA ASN A 471 19.93 17.98 -0.44
C ASN A 471 19.27 19.35 -0.35
N THR A 472 19.52 20.18 -1.35
CA THR A 472 18.72 21.37 -1.65
C THR A 472 18.06 21.19 -3.01
N GLU A 473 16.78 21.52 -3.12
CA GLU A 473 16.02 21.48 -4.37
C GLU A 473 15.34 22.82 -4.64
N ASP A 474 15.81 23.53 -5.66
CA ASP A 474 15.22 24.78 -6.14
C ASP A 474 14.16 24.47 -7.20
N SER A 475 13.01 25.16 -7.12
CA SER A 475 11.86 24.92 -7.99
C SER A 475 11.31 26.23 -8.58
N TYR A 476 11.10 26.24 -9.89
CA TYR A 476 10.57 27.37 -10.64
C TYR A 476 9.39 26.94 -11.50
N GLY A 477 8.25 27.62 -11.38
CA GLY A 477 7.02 27.22 -12.08
C GLY A 477 6.19 28.37 -12.61
N ALA A 478 5.46 28.11 -13.69
CA ALA A 478 4.46 29.01 -14.24
C ALA A 478 3.21 28.24 -14.68
N THR A 479 2.04 28.82 -14.45
CA THR A 479 0.76 28.26 -14.93
C THR A 479 -0.09 29.34 -15.57
N LEU A 480 -0.47 29.13 -16.83
CA LEU A 480 -1.35 30.00 -17.60
C LEU A 480 -2.74 29.36 -17.70
N ARG A 481 -3.78 30.10 -17.32
CA ARG A 481 -5.19 29.71 -17.50
C ARG A 481 -5.89 30.71 -18.41
N ILE A 482 -6.52 30.23 -19.47
CA ILE A 482 -7.22 31.04 -20.47
C ILE A 482 -8.65 30.52 -20.63
N LEU A 483 -9.63 31.38 -20.41
CA LEU A 483 -11.01 31.19 -20.85
C LEU A 483 -11.12 31.79 -22.26
N ALA A 484 -10.86 30.98 -23.29
CA ALA A 484 -10.82 31.44 -24.69
C ALA A 484 -12.21 31.89 -25.17
N ALA A 485 -13.23 31.15 -24.74
CA ALA A 485 -14.65 31.47 -24.87
C ALA A 485 -15.38 31.01 -23.59
N ASP A 486 -16.66 31.36 -23.45
CA ASP A 486 -17.43 30.95 -22.26
C ASP A 486 -17.63 29.42 -22.17
N TRP A 487 -17.40 28.70 -23.28
CA TRP A 487 -17.41 27.25 -23.41
C TRP A 487 -16.01 26.62 -23.54
N ALA A 488 -14.91 27.37 -23.43
CA ALA A 488 -13.57 26.84 -23.70
C ALA A 488 -12.53 27.32 -22.67
N LEU A 489 -12.02 26.38 -21.88
CA LEU A 489 -10.99 26.57 -20.86
C LEU A 489 -9.69 25.86 -21.25
N LEU A 490 -8.59 26.60 -21.26
CA LEU A 490 -7.24 26.09 -21.45
C LEU A 490 -6.41 26.34 -20.19
N ARG A 491 -5.59 25.37 -19.81
CA ARG A 491 -4.58 25.51 -18.75
C ARG A 491 -3.27 24.88 -19.22
N PHE A 492 -2.17 25.60 -19.05
CA PHE A 492 -0.82 25.13 -19.33
C PHE A 492 0.06 25.39 -18.11
N GLY A 493 0.81 24.40 -17.67
CA GLY A 493 1.76 24.45 -16.57
C GLY A 493 3.15 24.04 -17.05
N TYR A 494 4.18 24.72 -16.54
CA TYR A 494 5.59 24.34 -16.68
C TYR A 494 6.24 24.45 -15.31
N ARG A 495 7.04 23.45 -14.93
CA ARG A 495 7.89 23.48 -13.74
C ARG A 495 9.26 22.89 -14.06
N TYR A 496 10.30 23.53 -13.55
CA TYR A 496 11.67 23.02 -13.49
C TYR A 496 12.10 22.91 -12.04
N GLN A 497 12.73 21.80 -11.66
CA GLN A 497 13.25 21.56 -10.32
C GLN A 497 14.68 21.04 -10.44
N ASP A 498 15.60 21.58 -9.65
CA ASP A 498 17.01 21.21 -9.66
C ASP A 498 17.41 20.83 -8.23
N ARG A 499 17.71 19.55 -8.02
CA ARG A 499 18.16 19.00 -6.75
C ARG A 499 19.67 18.81 -6.78
N THR A 500 20.37 19.42 -5.84
CA THR A 500 21.81 19.28 -5.65
C THR A 500 22.12 18.58 -4.33
N ILE A 501 23.33 18.03 -4.22
CA ILE A 501 23.87 17.52 -2.96
C ILE A 501 24.59 18.65 -2.24
N ASP A 502 24.27 18.86 -0.96
CA ASP A 502 24.96 19.83 -0.11
C ASP A 502 26.17 19.17 0.57
N GLY A 503 27.35 19.29 -0.07
CA GLY A 503 28.59 18.69 0.43
C GLY A 503 29.04 17.50 -0.42
N GLU A 504 29.24 16.34 0.21
CA GLU A 504 29.73 15.12 -0.44
C GLU A 504 28.74 13.97 -0.22
N TYR A 505 28.68 13.04 -1.17
CA TYR A 505 27.91 11.81 -1.02
C TYR A 505 28.71 10.78 -0.20
N ILE A 506 28.18 10.37 0.94
CA ILE A 506 28.78 9.41 1.87
C ILE A 506 28.34 8.00 1.47
N ALA A 507 29.18 7.28 0.74
CA ALA A 507 28.92 5.90 0.34
C ALA A 507 29.14 4.87 1.45
N GLU A 508 30.05 5.14 2.39
CA GLU A 508 30.35 4.26 3.53
C GLU A 508 29.67 4.77 4.80
N ILE A 509 28.53 4.16 5.14
CA ILE A 509 27.75 4.49 6.35
C ILE A 509 27.86 3.30 7.30
N GLU A 510 28.44 3.47 8.50
CA GLU A 510 28.42 2.48 9.60
C GLU A 510 28.56 1.02 9.11
N GLN A 511 29.75 0.68 8.59
CA GLN A 511 30.15 -0.63 8.01
C GLN A 511 29.39 -1.12 6.77
N SER A 512 28.48 -0.33 6.21
CA SER A 512 27.95 -0.60 4.86
C SER A 512 29.00 -0.19 3.84
N HIS A 513 29.57 -1.18 3.17
CA HIS A 513 30.45 -0.98 2.03
C HIS A 513 29.64 -0.60 0.79
N GLY A 514 29.13 0.64 0.74
CA GLY A 514 28.62 1.23 -0.49
C GLY A 514 29.78 1.59 -1.43
N TRP A 515 29.58 1.42 -2.72
CA TRP A 515 30.53 1.87 -3.74
C TRP A 515 30.34 3.38 -3.96
N GLU A 516 31.43 4.15 -4.04
CA GLU A 516 31.40 5.63 -4.08
C GLU A 516 30.52 6.14 -5.23
N GLU A 517 30.63 5.52 -6.39
CA GLU A 517 29.88 5.89 -7.58
C GLU A 517 28.47 5.27 -7.60
N THR A 518 27.88 4.77 -6.50
CA THR A 518 26.48 4.30 -6.47
C THR A 518 25.61 5.24 -5.66
N HIS A 519 24.71 5.95 -6.32
CA HIS A 519 23.87 6.95 -5.67
C HIS A 519 22.42 6.47 -5.56
N MET A 520 21.84 6.55 -4.37
CA MET A 520 20.41 6.30 -4.16
C MET A 520 19.61 7.44 -4.80
N PHE A 521 18.65 7.11 -5.67
CA PHE A 521 17.90 8.09 -6.47
C PHE A 521 17.15 9.14 -5.63
N ASP A 522 16.78 8.83 -4.38
CA ASP A 522 16.11 9.76 -3.47
C ASP A 522 17.06 10.82 -2.88
N MET A 523 18.38 10.63 -3.01
CA MET A 523 19.42 11.53 -2.51
C MET A 523 20.39 12.02 -3.59
N ALA A 524 20.33 11.44 -4.80
CA ALA A 524 21.13 11.83 -5.95
C ALA A 524 20.78 13.24 -6.45
N GLU A 525 21.72 13.87 -7.15
CA GLU A 525 21.43 15.08 -7.93
C GLU A 525 20.43 14.76 -9.04
N ARG A 526 19.48 15.66 -9.26
CA ARG A 526 18.38 15.43 -10.19
C ARG A 526 17.85 16.73 -10.77
N GLU A 527 17.75 16.78 -12.09
CA GLU A 527 16.98 17.79 -12.80
C GLU A 527 15.61 17.21 -13.17
N ARG A 528 14.52 17.93 -12.86
CA ARG A 528 13.16 17.52 -13.17
C ARG A 528 12.43 18.58 -13.99
N THR A 529 11.86 18.17 -15.11
CA THR A 529 10.93 18.98 -15.90
C THR A 529 9.51 18.42 -15.77
N THR A 530 8.51 19.30 -15.65
CA THR A 530 7.09 18.91 -15.64
C THR A 530 6.28 19.84 -16.54
N LEU A 531 5.48 19.26 -17.43
CA LEU A 531 4.53 19.94 -18.30
C LEU A 531 3.11 19.47 -18.00
N ASP A 532 2.21 20.40 -17.72
CA ASP A 532 0.78 20.12 -17.56
C ASP A 532 0.00 20.81 -18.68
N ALA A 533 -0.91 20.13 -19.34
CA ALA A 533 -1.88 20.74 -20.24
C ALA A 533 -3.29 20.22 -19.97
N TYR A 534 -4.27 21.12 -20.02
CA TYR A 534 -5.69 20.78 -19.90
C TYR A 534 -6.53 21.65 -20.84
N LEU A 535 -7.49 21.01 -21.50
CA LEU A 535 -8.48 21.63 -22.36
C LEU A 535 -9.86 21.12 -21.94
N GLY A 536 -10.72 22.01 -21.45
CA GLY A 536 -12.13 21.74 -21.17
C GLY A 536 -13.02 22.48 -22.17
N LEU A 537 -13.92 21.77 -22.83
CA LEU A 537 -14.82 22.28 -23.85
C LEU A 537 -16.28 21.94 -23.50
N ASP A 538 -17.13 22.95 -23.44
CA ASP A 538 -18.58 22.84 -23.23
C ASP A 538 -19.35 23.42 -24.44
N PRO A 539 -19.14 22.90 -25.67
CA PRO A 539 -19.61 23.54 -26.90
C PRO A 539 -21.15 23.67 -26.98
N LEU A 540 -21.88 22.87 -26.20
CA LEU A 540 -23.33 22.91 -26.00
C LEU A 540 -23.62 22.80 -24.49
N GLU A 541 -24.80 23.22 -24.04
CA GLU A 541 -25.20 23.13 -22.62
C GLU A 541 -25.30 21.68 -22.09
N ASN A 542 -25.42 20.71 -23.00
CA ASN A 542 -25.59 19.31 -22.71
C ASN A 542 -24.39 18.45 -23.15
N LEU A 543 -23.24 19.06 -23.45
CA LEU A 543 -22.04 18.36 -23.91
C LEU A 543 -20.79 18.95 -23.26
N SER A 544 -20.03 18.12 -22.56
CA SER A 544 -18.71 18.45 -22.01
C SER A 544 -17.63 17.49 -22.52
N ILE A 545 -16.46 18.03 -22.85
CA ILE A 545 -15.30 17.28 -23.34
C ILE A 545 -14.06 17.78 -22.61
N GLY A 546 -13.35 16.89 -21.94
CA GLY A 546 -12.06 17.17 -21.30
C GLY A 546 -10.92 16.49 -22.05
N PHE A 547 -9.78 17.17 -22.12
CA PHE A 547 -8.49 16.60 -22.50
C PHE A 547 -7.44 17.01 -21.48
N SER A 548 -6.60 16.07 -21.06
CA SER A 548 -5.51 16.28 -20.11
C SER A 548 -4.23 15.64 -20.61
N MET A 549 -3.09 16.25 -20.28
CA MET A 549 -1.76 15.74 -20.54
C MET A 549 -0.85 16.15 -19.39
N THR A 550 -0.10 15.20 -18.84
CA THR A 550 0.97 15.44 -17.87
C THR A 550 2.22 14.75 -18.38
N TYR A 551 3.30 15.51 -18.54
CA TYR A 551 4.62 14.97 -18.86
C TYR A 551 5.58 15.30 -17.71
N HIS A 552 6.37 14.32 -17.30
CA HIS A 552 7.39 14.43 -16.26
C HIS A 552 8.66 13.73 -16.75
N GLU A 553 9.82 14.35 -16.53
CA GLU A 553 11.14 13.82 -16.88
C GLU A 553 12.10 14.12 -15.71
N ASP A 554 12.77 13.09 -15.21
CA ASP A 554 13.89 13.16 -14.28
C ASP A 554 15.19 12.76 -14.97
N GLU A 555 16.20 13.62 -14.91
CA GLU A 555 17.57 13.33 -15.34
C GLU A 555 18.49 13.30 -14.10
N TYR A 556 19.32 12.26 -13.98
CA TYR A 556 20.33 12.07 -12.93
C TYR A 556 21.75 12.06 -13.52
N ASP A 557 22.81 12.18 -12.69
CA ASP A 557 24.19 12.13 -13.19
C ASP A 557 24.55 10.77 -13.78
N LYS A 558 24.79 10.73 -15.10
CA LYS A 558 25.12 9.52 -15.86
C LYS A 558 26.51 8.96 -15.57
N LYS A 559 27.31 9.62 -14.73
CA LYS A 559 28.62 9.13 -14.27
C LYS A 559 28.53 8.16 -13.10
N VAL A 560 27.42 8.13 -12.38
CA VAL A 560 27.20 7.22 -11.24
C VAL A 560 26.28 6.07 -11.63
N TYR A 561 26.29 5.00 -10.85
CA TYR A 561 25.38 3.86 -10.92
C TYR A 561 24.09 4.17 -10.17
N GLY A 562 23.00 3.57 -10.66
CA GLY A 562 21.63 3.82 -10.21
C GLY A 562 20.73 4.24 -11.36
N LEU A 563 19.66 4.94 -11.02
CA LEU A 563 18.71 5.51 -11.98
C LEU A 563 19.38 6.66 -12.75
N HIS A 564 19.28 6.68 -14.08
CA HIS A 564 19.82 7.73 -14.96
C HIS A 564 18.74 8.64 -15.49
N ASP A 565 17.64 8.04 -15.96
CA ASP A 565 16.54 8.75 -16.58
C ASP A 565 15.22 8.09 -16.13
N ALA A 566 14.19 8.90 -15.87
CA ALA A 566 12.84 8.41 -15.64
C ALA A 566 11.81 9.40 -16.21
N GLU A 567 11.01 8.97 -17.17
CA GLU A 567 10.00 9.77 -17.83
C GLU A 567 8.60 9.17 -17.68
N SER A 568 7.59 10.03 -17.71
CA SER A 568 6.18 9.64 -17.69
C SER A 568 5.34 10.59 -18.51
N LEU A 569 4.51 10.05 -19.40
CA LEU A 569 3.50 10.76 -20.16
C LEU A 569 2.12 10.16 -19.90
N LEU A 570 1.26 10.92 -19.22
CA LEU A 570 -0.14 10.58 -19.02
C LEU A 570 -1.02 11.47 -19.90
N MET A 571 -1.83 10.86 -20.75
CA MET A 571 -2.82 11.54 -21.58
C MET A 571 -4.22 11.00 -21.28
N GLY A 572 -5.23 11.88 -21.28
CA GLY A 572 -6.60 11.49 -21.04
C GLY A 572 -7.60 12.32 -21.82
N ILE A 573 -8.67 11.70 -22.29
CA ILE A 573 -9.84 12.34 -22.88
C ILE A 573 -11.11 11.83 -22.21
N ASP A 574 -12.00 12.73 -21.85
CA ASP A 574 -13.30 12.42 -21.27
C ASP A 574 -14.43 13.13 -22.03
N PHE A 575 -15.58 12.50 -22.08
CA PHE A 575 -16.75 12.94 -22.82
C PHE A 575 -18.00 12.68 -21.99
N ASN A 576 -18.82 13.71 -21.78
CA ASN A 576 -20.10 13.63 -21.08
C ASN A 576 -21.18 14.29 -21.94
N TYR A 577 -22.24 13.54 -22.27
CA TYR A 577 -23.31 14.01 -23.12
C TYR A 577 -24.68 13.65 -22.56
N TRP A 578 -25.48 14.67 -22.26
CA TRP A 578 -26.89 14.52 -21.88
C TRP A 578 -27.74 14.53 -23.15
N LEU A 579 -28.04 13.34 -23.68
CA LEU A 579 -28.86 13.17 -24.88
C LEU A 579 -30.29 13.68 -24.67
N SER A 580 -30.81 13.53 -23.45
CA SER A 580 -32.08 14.07 -22.95
C SER A 580 -32.06 14.16 -21.43
N ASP A 581 -33.11 14.71 -20.81
CA ASP A 581 -33.31 14.70 -19.34
C ASP A 581 -33.38 13.28 -18.73
N SER A 582 -33.49 12.25 -19.57
CA SER A 582 -33.68 10.86 -19.19
C SER A 582 -32.54 9.95 -19.69
N LEU A 583 -31.51 10.50 -20.34
CA LEU A 583 -30.45 9.72 -20.95
C LEU A 583 -29.13 10.49 -20.92
N GLN A 584 -28.17 9.98 -20.17
CA GLN A 584 -26.81 10.48 -20.09
C GLN A 584 -25.84 9.40 -20.57
N PHE A 585 -24.86 9.81 -21.37
CA PHE A 585 -23.78 8.97 -21.83
C PHE A 585 -22.46 9.59 -21.43
N SER A 586 -21.57 8.78 -20.87
CA SER A 586 -20.23 9.18 -20.45
C SER A 586 -19.21 8.20 -21.04
N ALA A 587 -18.05 8.71 -21.46
CA ALA A 587 -16.96 7.88 -21.94
C ALA A 587 -15.61 8.51 -21.58
N TYR A 588 -14.60 7.68 -21.36
CA TYR A 588 -13.24 8.14 -21.18
C TYR A 588 -12.24 7.20 -21.85
N TYR A 589 -11.06 7.74 -22.13
CA TYR A 589 -9.86 7.00 -22.48
C TYR A 589 -8.65 7.68 -21.84
N SER A 590 -7.80 6.90 -21.20
CA SER A 590 -6.51 7.33 -20.70
C SER A 590 -5.42 6.40 -21.20
N TRP A 591 -4.28 6.98 -21.52
CA TRP A 591 -3.07 6.29 -21.92
C TRP A 591 -1.93 6.84 -21.08
N GLU A 592 -1.19 5.94 -20.45
CA GLU A 592 0.00 6.26 -19.67
C GLU A 592 1.18 5.48 -20.21
N ASP A 593 2.32 6.14 -20.28
CA ASP A 593 3.59 5.58 -20.69
C ASP A 593 4.65 6.05 -19.70
N ARG A 594 5.47 5.13 -19.22
CA ARG A 594 6.56 5.41 -18.28
C ARG A 594 7.78 4.64 -18.72
N ASP A 595 8.89 5.32 -18.82
CA ASP A 595 10.17 4.70 -19.12
C ASP A 595 11.19 5.07 -18.05
N SER A 596 12.07 4.14 -17.72
CA SER A 596 13.21 4.43 -16.87
C SER A 596 14.43 3.62 -17.27
N THR A 597 15.59 4.26 -17.21
CA THR A 597 16.88 3.62 -17.48
C THR A 597 17.74 3.66 -16.24
N GLN A 598 18.31 2.50 -15.89
CA GLN A 598 19.29 2.39 -14.82
C GLN A 598 20.57 1.72 -15.31
N LEU A 599 21.69 2.14 -14.74
CA LEU A 599 23.00 1.53 -14.96
C LEU A 599 23.49 0.88 -13.66
N ASN A 600 23.91 -0.38 -13.76
CA ASN A 600 24.34 -1.18 -12.64
C ASN A 600 25.68 -1.85 -12.94
N ARG A 601 26.40 -2.25 -11.89
CA ARG A 601 27.61 -3.06 -12.00
C ARG A 601 27.57 -4.25 -11.05
N THR A 602 27.88 -5.43 -11.58
CA THR A 602 28.01 -6.65 -10.77
C THR A 602 29.38 -6.72 -10.10
N LYS A 603 29.38 -6.98 -8.78
CA LYS A 603 30.58 -7.35 -8.01
C LYS A 603 30.93 -8.84 -8.19
N SER A 604 32.22 -9.15 -8.33
CA SER A 604 32.71 -10.54 -8.39
C SER A 604 34.04 -10.71 -7.66
N ASP A 605 34.15 -11.76 -6.85
CA ASP A 605 35.40 -12.07 -6.15
C ASP A 605 36.39 -12.84 -7.04
N ASN A 606 35.88 -13.51 -8.09
CA ASN A 606 36.68 -14.29 -9.05
C ASN A 606 37.36 -13.42 -10.12
N THR A 607 36.82 -12.23 -10.42
CA THR A 607 37.37 -11.27 -11.38
C THR A 607 37.65 -9.97 -10.65
N GLY A 608 38.91 -9.72 -10.26
CA GLY A 608 39.30 -8.47 -9.61
C GLY A 608 39.40 -8.52 -8.08
N ASN A 609 39.41 -9.69 -7.43
CA ASN A 609 39.64 -9.81 -5.98
C ASN A 609 38.62 -8.99 -5.15
N GLY A 610 37.37 -8.94 -5.61
CA GLY A 610 36.28 -8.15 -5.02
C GLY A 610 36.11 -6.74 -5.60
N ALA A 611 36.87 -6.37 -6.64
CA ALA A 611 36.81 -5.04 -7.24
C ALA A 611 35.56 -4.83 -8.11
N PHE A 612 34.90 -3.69 -7.90
CA PHE A 612 33.92 -3.12 -8.82
C PHE A 612 34.61 -2.42 -10.02
N GLU A 613 35.90 -2.63 -10.27
CA GLU A 613 36.65 -1.88 -11.31
C GLU A 613 36.61 -2.54 -12.70
N VAL A 614 35.75 -3.55 -12.93
CA VAL A 614 35.66 -4.28 -14.21
C VAL A 614 34.49 -3.74 -15.05
N PRO A 615 34.71 -2.89 -16.06
CA PRO A 615 33.62 -2.29 -16.84
C PRO A 615 32.84 -3.28 -17.68
N GLU A 616 33.43 -4.44 -18.01
CA GLU A 616 32.75 -5.54 -18.66
C GLU A 616 31.65 -6.17 -17.78
N ASN A 617 31.54 -5.79 -16.50
CA ASN A 617 30.47 -6.17 -15.58
C ASN A 617 29.35 -5.13 -15.46
N ASP A 618 29.40 -4.05 -16.24
CA ASP A 618 28.29 -3.08 -16.32
C ASP A 618 27.13 -3.68 -17.11
N TRP A 619 25.92 -3.47 -16.61
CA TRP A 619 24.69 -3.80 -17.31
C TRP A 619 23.66 -2.70 -17.07
N ALA A 620 22.84 -2.46 -18.08
CA ALA A 620 21.75 -1.50 -18.03
C ALA A 620 20.42 -2.23 -18.08
N THR A 621 19.41 -1.63 -17.48
CA THR A 621 18.02 -2.04 -17.65
C THR A 621 17.21 -0.84 -18.07
N ASP A 622 16.51 -0.99 -19.18
CA ASP A 622 15.40 -0.12 -19.55
C ASP A 622 14.11 -0.82 -19.14
N LEU A 623 13.29 -0.11 -18.36
CA LEU A 623 11.96 -0.53 -17.93
C LEU A 623 10.95 0.37 -18.63
N GLY A 624 9.98 -0.21 -19.33
CA GLY A 624 8.87 0.52 -19.94
C GLY A 624 7.54 -0.02 -19.42
N ASP A 625 6.68 0.84 -18.90
CA ASP A 625 5.32 0.50 -18.46
C ASP A 625 4.31 1.31 -19.28
N THR A 626 3.42 0.63 -19.99
CA THR A 626 2.30 1.23 -20.72
C THR A 626 0.98 0.81 -20.08
N THR A 627 0.03 1.73 -19.97
CA THR A 627 -1.33 1.44 -19.50
C THR A 627 -2.37 2.14 -20.35
N ASP A 628 -3.29 1.36 -20.90
CA ASP A 628 -4.49 1.83 -21.57
C ASP A 628 -5.70 1.59 -20.67
N ALA A 629 -6.55 2.59 -20.47
CA ALA A 629 -7.84 2.39 -19.81
C ALA A 629 -8.94 3.14 -20.56
N LEU A 630 -10.04 2.47 -20.83
CA LEU A 630 -11.22 3.04 -21.46
C LEU A 630 -12.47 2.65 -20.68
N GLY A 631 -13.45 3.54 -20.66
CA GLY A 631 -14.71 3.27 -20.01
C GLY A 631 -15.88 3.93 -20.71
N PHE A 632 -17.04 3.29 -20.59
CA PHE A 632 -18.33 3.78 -21.07
C PHE A 632 -19.36 3.63 -19.97
N ALA A 633 -20.23 4.63 -19.81
CA ALA A 633 -21.37 4.57 -18.93
C ALA A 633 -22.62 5.14 -19.63
N LEU A 634 -23.77 4.52 -19.34
CA LEU A 634 -25.07 4.93 -19.84
C LEU A 634 -26.09 4.90 -18.69
N ASP A 635 -26.54 6.09 -18.31
CA ASP A 635 -27.60 6.28 -17.32
C ASP A 635 -28.91 6.60 -18.06
N ALA A 636 -29.94 5.80 -17.82
CA ALA A 636 -31.20 5.93 -18.54
C ALA A 636 -32.41 5.79 -17.62
N THR A 637 -33.32 6.76 -17.67
CA THR A 637 -34.70 6.57 -17.20
C THR A 637 -35.54 6.05 -18.37
N LEU A 638 -35.68 4.73 -18.45
CA LEU A 638 -36.40 4.04 -19.52
C LEU A 638 -37.91 4.27 -19.46
N ILE A 639 -38.46 4.33 -18.24
CA ILE A 639 -39.85 4.69 -17.97
C ILE A 639 -39.84 5.70 -16.82
N PRO A 640 -40.31 6.96 -17.04
CA PRO A 640 -40.34 7.97 -15.99
C PRO A 640 -40.99 7.45 -14.70
N GLU A 641 -40.34 7.72 -13.57
CA GLU A 641 -40.78 7.33 -12.21
C GLU A 641 -40.92 5.81 -11.98
N LYS A 642 -40.52 4.97 -12.94
CA LYS A 642 -40.77 3.52 -12.88
C LYS A 642 -39.59 2.64 -13.20
N LEU A 643 -38.78 2.99 -14.19
CA LEU A 643 -37.71 2.11 -14.64
C LEU A 643 -36.47 2.93 -14.95
N THR A 644 -35.43 2.72 -14.17
CA THR A 644 -34.09 3.24 -14.38
C THR A 644 -33.15 2.11 -14.76
N MET A 645 -32.09 2.46 -15.49
CA MET A 645 -31.06 1.55 -15.93
C MET A 645 -29.72 2.26 -15.89
N GLU A 646 -28.72 1.58 -15.36
CA GLU A 646 -27.31 1.97 -15.43
C GLU A 646 -26.55 0.85 -16.12
N LEU A 647 -25.77 1.18 -17.14
CA LEU A 647 -24.85 0.26 -17.79
C LEU A 647 -23.46 0.88 -17.75
N SER A 648 -22.45 0.11 -17.33
CA SER A 648 -21.05 0.51 -17.48
C SER A 648 -20.18 -0.60 -18.00
N LEU A 649 -19.16 -0.22 -18.77
CA LEU A 649 -18.11 -1.10 -19.27
C LEU A 649 -16.78 -0.40 -19.01
N ASN A 650 -15.88 -1.04 -18.29
CA ASN A 650 -14.50 -0.60 -18.13
C ASN A 650 -13.57 -1.67 -18.70
N TYR A 651 -12.53 -1.23 -19.40
CA TYR A 651 -11.46 -2.07 -19.87
C TYR A 651 -10.14 -1.39 -19.55
N SER A 652 -9.20 -2.13 -18.97
CA SER A 652 -7.83 -1.66 -18.78
C SER A 652 -6.83 -2.74 -19.16
N MET A 653 -5.75 -2.33 -19.78
CA MET A 653 -4.62 -3.17 -20.15
C MET A 653 -3.34 -2.49 -19.66
N GLY A 654 -2.46 -3.26 -19.02
CA GLY A 654 -1.12 -2.83 -18.64
C GLY A 654 -0.09 -3.78 -19.22
N GLU A 655 0.99 -3.22 -19.76
CA GLU A 655 2.15 -3.94 -20.29
C GLU A 655 3.41 -3.40 -19.61
N ALA A 656 4.24 -4.28 -19.07
CA ALA A 656 5.55 -3.93 -18.54
C ALA A 656 6.64 -4.68 -19.28
N THR A 657 7.62 -3.95 -19.80
CA THR A 657 8.72 -4.46 -20.62
C THR A 657 10.06 -4.30 -19.90
N PHE A 658 10.97 -5.25 -20.13
CA PHE A 658 12.22 -5.35 -19.38
C PHE A 658 13.41 -5.63 -20.31
N ASP A 659 14.08 -4.59 -20.83
CA ASP A 659 15.31 -4.76 -21.60
C ASP A 659 16.55 -4.65 -20.70
N THR A 660 16.96 -5.79 -20.15
CA THR A 660 18.20 -5.88 -19.37
C THR A 660 19.34 -6.41 -20.24
N ARG A 661 20.37 -5.58 -20.44
CA ARG A 661 21.49 -5.84 -21.37
C ARG A 661 22.85 -5.46 -20.79
N ASN A 662 23.88 -6.16 -21.20
CA ASN A 662 25.28 -5.77 -20.96
C ASN A 662 25.92 -5.31 -22.28
N THR A 663 26.16 -4.02 -22.39
CA THR A 663 26.76 -3.40 -23.59
C THR A 663 28.28 -3.60 -23.68
N ASN A 664 28.91 -4.00 -22.58
CA ASN A 664 30.36 -4.19 -22.43
C ASN A 664 30.76 -5.67 -22.34
N TYR A 665 29.90 -6.59 -22.78
CA TYR A 665 30.13 -8.02 -22.63
C TYR A 665 31.41 -8.49 -23.34
N VAL A 666 32.28 -9.17 -22.59
CA VAL A 666 33.46 -9.86 -23.10
C VAL A 666 33.52 -11.27 -22.54
N ALA A 667 33.40 -12.26 -23.44
CA ALA A 667 33.49 -13.68 -23.07
C ALA A 667 34.80 -13.99 -22.33
N GLY A 668 34.70 -14.73 -21.22
CA GLY A 668 35.85 -15.06 -20.38
C GLY A 668 36.30 -13.94 -19.42
N ILE A 669 35.70 -12.75 -19.47
CA ILE A 669 35.95 -11.62 -18.56
C ILE A 669 34.66 -11.26 -17.80
N THR A 670 33.55 -11.07 -18.52
CA THR A 670 32.25 -10.72 -17.94
C THR A 670 31.78 -11.83 -17.01
N THR A 671 31.30 -11.41 -15.85
CA THR A 671 30.78 -12.32 -14.84
C THR A 671 29.38 -12.79 -15.21
N THR A 672 29.01 -14.00 -14.78
CA THR A 672 27.71 -14.59 -15.13
C THR A 672 26.53 -13.71 -14.74
N SER A 673 26.53 -13.09 -13.55
CA SER A 673 25.44 -12.20 -13.15
C SER A 673 25.42 -10.88 -13.93
N ALA A 674 26.54 -10.50 -14.55
CA ALA A 674 26.61 -9.34 -15.42
C ALA A 674 26.26 -9.64 -16.88
N THR A 675 26.07 -10.89 -17.31
CA THR A 675 25.75 -11.15 -18.73
C THR A 675 24.46 -10.44 -19.15
N ALA A 676 23.57 -10.17 -18.18
CA ALA A 676 22.22 -9.68 -18.36
C ALA A 676 21.39 -10.61 -19.26
N TYR A 677 20.07 -10.52 -19.18
CA TYR A 677 19.18 -11.12 -20.16
C TYR A 677 17.84 -10.39 -20.12
N PRO A 678 17.16 -10.24 -21.26
CA PRO A 678 15.84 -9.63 -21.29
C PRO A 678 14.86 -10.56 -20.59
N TRP A 679 14.01 -10.00 -19.74
CA TRP A 679 12.90 -10.75 -19.15
C TRP A 679 11.72 -10.75 -20.12
N SER A 680 10.81 -11.70 -19.96
CA SER A 680 9.55 -11.64 -20.69
C SER A 680 8.77 -10.42 -20.23
N ASP A 681 7.97 -9.88 -21.15
CA ASP A 681 7.03 -8.82 -20.82
C ASP A 681 5.95 -9.36 -19.87
N VAL A 682 5.36 -8.47 -19.07
CA VAL A 682 4.25 -8.78 -18.17
C VAL A 682 3.03 -8.05 -18.70
N GLU A 683 1.95 -8.79 -18.94
CA GLU A 683 0.70 -8.26 -19.48
C GLU A 683 -0.43 -8.51 -18.48
N SER A 684 -1.27 -7.50 -18.25
CA SER A 684 -2.48 -7.64 -17.45
C SER A 684 -3.67 -6.98 -18.14
N GLU A 685 -4.78 -7.69 -18.22
CA GLU A 685 -6.02 -7.20 -18.81
C GLU A 685 -7.17 -7.35 -17.81
N MET A 686 -7.99 -6.30 -17.69
CA MET A 686 -9.20 -6.31 -16.88
C MET A 686 -10.37 -5.81 -17.72
N THR A 687 -11.43 -6.60 -17.80
CA THR A 687 -12.72 -6.20 -18.38
C THR A 687 -13.80 -6.29 -17.31
N GLU A 688 -14.51 -5.19 -17.09
CA GLU A 688 -15.63 -5.13 -16.17
C GLU A 688 -16.87 -4.60 -16.86
N PHE A 689 -17.99 -5.33 -16.77
CA PHE A 689 -19.29 -4.87 -17.24
C PHE A 689 -20.29 -4.91 -16.10
N LYS A 690 -21.01 -3.81 -15.87
CA LYS A 690 -22.08 -3.71 -14.88
C LYS A 690 -23.38 -3.33 -15.57
N ALA A 691 -24.47 -3.98 -15.17
CA ALA A 691 -25.82 -3.64 -15.56
C ALA A 691 -26.74 -3.65 -14.34
N GLU A 692 -27.35 -2.51 -14.07
CA GLU A 692 -28.33 -2.33 -13.00
C GLU A 692 -29.66 -1.88 -13.59
N LEU A 693 -30.74 -2.51 -13.17
CA LEU A 693 -32.10 -2.13 -13.55
C LEU A 693 -32.96 -2.06 -12.31
N ASP A 694 -33.60 -0.92 -12.05
CA ASP A 694 -34.52 -0.75 -10.93
C ASP A 694 -35.93 -0.44 -11.42
N TYR A 695 -36.90 -1.22 -10.93
CA TYR A 695 -38.32 -1.02 -11.20
C TYR A 695 -39.08 -0.55 -9.96
N HIS A 696 -39.55 0.69 -9.96
CA HIS A 696 -40.40 1.26 -8.92
C HIS A 696 -41.86 0.87 -9.15
N TRP A 697 -42.37 -0.02 -8.30
CA TRP A 697 -43.78 -0.44 -8.31
C TRP A 697 -44.69 0.62 -7.67
N THR A 698 -44.18 1.24 -6.60
CA THR A 698 -44.78 2.37 -5.88
C THR A 698 -43.67 3.27 -5.35
N ASP A 699 -44.01 4.42 -4.78
CA ASP A 699 -43.06 5.31 -4.08
C ASP A 699 -42.31 4.63 -2.91
N GLN A 700 -42.77 3.45 -2.47
CA GLN A 700 -42.19 2.70 -1.35
C GLN A 700 -41.55 1.38 -1.76
N LEU A 701 -41.82 0.84 -2.96
CA LEU A 701 -41.45 -0.52 -3.31
C LEU A 701 -40.70 -0.54 -4.64
N THR A 702 -39.43 -0.95 -4.58
CA THR A 702 -38.55 -1.10 -5.74
C THR A 702 -38.05 -2.53 -5.82
N THR A 703 -37.97 -3.08 -7.02
CA THR A 703 -37.23 -4.34 -7.27
C THR A 703 -36.11 -4.07 -8.24
N GLY A 704 -34.92 -4.56 -7.95
CA GLY A 704 -33.75 -4.40 -8.81
C GLY A 704 -33.26 -5.72 -9.39
N PHE A 705 -32.58 -5.61 -10.51
CA PHE A 705 -31.72 -6.64 -11.09
C PHE A 705 -30.32 -6.05 -11.21
N ARG A 706 -29.32 -6.82 -10.81
CA ARG A 706 -27.90 -6.48 -10.92
C ARG A 706 -27.19 -7.61 -11.64
N TYR A 707 -26.34 -7.25 -12.60
CA TYR A 707 -25.43 -8.16 -13.26
C TYR A 707 -24.04 -7.52 -13.32
N TYR A 708 -23.04 -8.23 -12.83
CA TYR A 708 -21.65 -7.81 -12.91
C TYR A 708 -20.84 -8.93 -13.54
N TYR A 709 -20.07 -8.57 -14.54
CA TYR A 709 -19.11 -9.44 -15.20
C TYR A 709 -17.72 -8.86 -14.98
N SER A 710 -16.77 -9.69 -14.56
CA SER A 710 -15.38 -9.31 -14.39
C SER A 710 -14.50 -10.40 -14.95
N LYS A 711 -13.59 -10.04 -15.85
CA LYS A 711 -12.57 -10.92 -16.39
C LYS A 711 -11.21 -10.29 -16.18
N PHE A 712 -10.31 -11.05 -15.60
CA PHE A 712 -8.92 -10.67 -15.39
C PHE A 712 -8.03 -11.71 -16.05
N ASP A 713 -7.07 -11.26 -16.86
CA ASP A 713 -6.03 -12.10 -17.45
C ASP A 713 -4.67 -11.51 -17.05
N LEU A 714 -3.71 -12.38 -16.71
CA LEU A 714 -2.37 -12.04 -16.30
C LEU A 714 -1.36 -12.99 -16.97
N ASP A 715 -0.45 -12.45 -17.78
CA ASP A 715 0.78 -13.13 -18.20
C ASP A 715 1.93 -12.50 -17.41
N ASP A 716 2.46 -13.22 -16.43
CA ASP A 716 3.55 -12.75 -15.60
C ASP A 716 4.56 -13.89 -15.39
N PHE A 717 5.74 -13.74 -16.00
CA PHE A 717 6.81 -14.74 -15.87
C PHE A 717 7.21 -15.04 -14.42
N ALA A 718 7.00 -14.10 -13.49
CA ALA A 718 7.30 -14.24 -12.07
C ALA A 718 6.27 -15.07 -11.31
N VAL A 719 5.07 -15.26 -11.88
CA VAL A 719 3.98 -16.06 -11.32
C VAL A 719 3.78 -17.36 -12.10
N ASP A 720 3.73 -17.29 -13.43
CA ASP A 720 3.36 -18.42 -14.32
C ASP A 720 4.37 -19.57 -14.31
N ASN A 721 5.63 -19.25 -14.01
CA ASN A 721 6.70 -20.24 -13.91
C ASN A 721 6.96 -20.70 -12.47
N VAL A 722 6.08 -20.34 -11.53
CA VAL A 722 6.17 -20.74 -10.13
C VAL A 722 5.16 -21.83 -9.82
N SER A 723 5.64 -22.83 -9.09
CA SER A 723 4.83 -23.87 -8.47
C SER A 723 5.33 -24.02 -7.03
N THR A 724 4.60 -24.77 -6.21
CA THR A 724 5.01 -25.04 -4.82
C THR A 724 6.45 -25.58 -4.74
N TYR A 725 6.94 -26.30 -5.78
CA TYR A 725 8.35 -26.66 -5.88
C TYR A 725 8.82 -26.81 -7.35
N ASN A 726 9.64 -25.86 -7.78
CA ASN A 726 10.13 -25.78 -9.16
C ASN A 726 11.23 -26.80 -9.51
N GLY A 727 11.79 -27.52 -8.53
CA GLY A 727 12.87 -28.49 -8.77
C GLY A 727 14.22 -27.83 -9.01
N ASN A 728 15.02 -28.34 -9.94
CA ASN A 728 16.33 -27.77 -10.29
C ASN A 728 16.34 -27.09 -11.68
N PRO A 729 15.50 -26.08 -11.95
CA PRO A 729 15.70 -25.24 -13.11
C PRO A 729 16.96 -24.41 -12.82
N VAL A 730 18.02 -24.69 -13.55
CA VAL A 730 19.20 -23.83 -13.55
C VAL A 730 18.88 -22.68 -14.50
N GLY A 731 18.75 -21.47 -13.95
CA GLY A 731 18.49 -20.27 -14.75
C GLY A 731 19.61 -20.00 -15.74
N ALA A 732 19.41 -19.05 -16.67
CA ALA A 732 20.41 -18.68 -17.67
C ALA A 732 21.77 -18.33 -17.05
N GLN A 733 21.75 -17.76 -15.84
CA GLN A 733 22.92 -17.38 -15.05
C GLN A 733 23.48 -18.50 -14.15
N GLY A 734 23.07 -19.75 -14.31
CA GLY A 734 23.56 -20.84 -13.47
C GLY A 734 22.94 -20.88 -12.07
N ASN A 735 22.02 -19.95 -11.75
CA ASN A 735 21.35 -19.88 -10.46
C ASN A 735 20.38 -21.05 -10.29
N ALA A 736 20.21 -21.56 -9.07
CA ALA A 736 19.31 -22.67 -8.79
C ALA A 736 18.47 -22.45 -7.53
N SER A 737 17.19 -22.78 -7.60
CA SER A 737 16.20 -22.64 -6.52
C SER A 737 15.73 -23.99 -5.94
N SER A 738 16.54 -25.04 -6.10
CA SER A 738 16.18 -26.43 -5.74
C SER A 738 15.96 -26.71 -4.26
N HIS A 739 16.27 -25.74 -3.40
CA HIS A 739 16.03 -25.78 -1.96
C HIS A 739 15.10 -24.64 -1.50
N PHE A 740 14.39 -24.03 -2.45
CA PHE A 740 13.35 -23.06 -2.17
C PHE A 740 11.98 -23.70 -2.40
N ILE A 741 11.06 -23.54 -1.45
CA ILE A 741 9.70 -24.09 -1.50
C ILE A 741 8.71 -22.94 -1.43
N PHE A 742 7.94 -22.73 -2.49
CA PHE A 742 6.92 -21.70 -2.55
C PHE A 742 5.60 -22.23 -1.98
N MET A 743 4.72 -21.32 -1.57
CA MET A 743 3.34 -21.66 -1.27
C MET A 743 2.48 -21.71 -2.53
N ASP A 744 2.89 -21.03 -3.60
CA ASP A 744 2.14 -20.95 -4.86
C ASP A 744 0.74 -20.35 -4.62
N ALA A 745 0.74 -19.22 -3.92
CA ALA A 745 -0.44 -18.47 -3.49
C ALA A 745 -0.57 -17.17 -4.30
N ASN A 746 -0.55 -17.31 -5.64
CA ASN A 746 -0.61 -16.19 -6.56
C ASN A 746 -2.03 -16.02 -7.12
N HIS A 747 -2.41 -14.77 -7.38
CA HIS A 747 -3.62 -14.49 -8.15
C HIS A 747 -3.37 -14.86 -9.62
N ASN A 748 -4.37 -15.45 -10.24
CA ASN A 748 -4.33 -15.88 -11.63
C ASN A 748 -5.56 -15.36 -12.38
N ASP A 749 -5.66 -15.73 -13.65
CA ASP A 749 -6.83 -15.45 -14.49
C ASP A 749 -8.14 -15.88 -13.84
N TYR A 750 -9.18 -15.09 -14.08
CA TYR A 750 -10.54 -15.47 -13.76
C TYR A 750 -11.55 -14.89 -14.75
N ASP A 751 -12.69 -15.57 -14.87
CA ASP A 751 -13.89 -15.12 -15.57
C ASP A 751 -15.07 -15.29 -14.60
N ALA A 752 -15.65 -14.17 -14.17
CA ALA A 752 -16.63 -14.11 -13.10
C ALA A 752 -17.95 -13.48 -13.56
N HIS A 753 -19.05 -14.16 -13.25
CA HIS A 753 -20.42 -13.74 -13.50
C HIS A 753 -21.20 -13.65 -12.19
N PHE A 754 -21.58 -12.44 -11.82
CA PHE A 754 -22.39 -12.15 -10.66
C PHE A 754 -23.80 -11.71 -11.07
N VAL A 755 -24.82 -12.25 -10.39
CA VAL A 755 -26.22 -11.86 -10.56
C VAL A 755 -26.85 -11.64 -9.19
N ALA A 756 -27.56 -10.53 -9.02
CA ALA A 756 -28.39 -10.30 -7.86
C ALA A 756 -29.81 -9.82 -8.21
N LEU A 757 -30.77 -10.25 -7.40
CA LEU A 757 -32.13 -9.73 -7.37
C LEU A 757 -32.33 -8.97 -6.07
N THR A 758 -32.70 -7.70 -6.18
CA THR A 758 -32.84 -6.81 -5.04
C THR A 758 -34.30 -6.44 -4.80
N LEU A 759 -34.66 -6.22 -3.54
CA LEU A 759 -35.96 -5.73 -3.10
C LEU A 759 -35.72 -4.58 -2.13
N ALA A 760 -36.18 -3.40 -2.48
CA ALA A 760 -36.10 -2.23 -1.63
C ALA A 760 -37.47 -1.83 -1.08
N TYR A 761 -37.52 -1.46 0.20
CA TYR A 761 -38.70 -0.86 0.80
C TYR A 761 -38.37 0.47 1.49
N ALA A 762 -38.90 1.57 0.96
CA ALA A 762 -38.82 2.89 1.56
C ALA A 762 -40.04 3.16 2.46
N PHE A 763 -39.80 3.62 3.69
CA PHE A 763 -40.82 4.03 4.64
C PHE A 763 -40.72 5.53 4.91
N ASN A 764 -41.89 6.18 4.97
CA ASN A 764 -42.06 7.62 5.20
C ASN A 764 -42.99 7.89 6.38
#